data_AF-A0A246JMA0-F1
#
_entry.id   AF-A0A246JMA0-F1
#
_cell.length_a   1.000
_cell.length_b   1.000
_cell.length_c   1.000
_cell.angle_alpha   90.00
_cell.angle_beta   90.00
_cell.angle_gamma   90.00
#
_symmetry.space_group_name_H-M   'P 1'
#
loop_
_entity.id
_entity.type
_entity.pdbx_description
1 polymer ?
#
loop_
_entity_poly.entity_id
_entity_poly.type
_entity_poly.pdbx_seq_one_letter_code
_entity_poly.pdbx_strand_id
1 'polypeptide(L)'
;MLDFVRGADFEQARAQWNDAMTWLLSFARSHLAASDVQLFETFARAPSLKAVSSKSTDFRGSEVEYYRPEFKQTLETFARQLSLPGTPIQARREAMQVVAEGLNLCRERIIADMRNQTLRLASLDPSLPAEVRRAFNDMTQVHLQELLRLEPALKSEDLSTPHLLGNYARAMGLPFGGDPTKIDEFGRDVRASQELTQRCRMQLSQRVTPLTVTELLAENFVETLKHTISLRLKGAALDLRHDVNHWWLVDNAVQELGARFGPVPTGNAVEFSDTLEPDRLCRHPGLVAIAIRRNMADQRLAPPPVETLLEEVVEGESIRRFIVLDERLPCVQEGRPGAWHERLPSLDEVRRILAGSDGPDGPSSPQLSDDLRERLAEIALAGVSLDDAKRWAIDIPSRTAVRVVLTRSEPTGMLDWLSRLATPRTPEGVMEEAFMQLLQNKSEPALRMLLDRWSGPGLGDAWIRQLRAEALRGRMQNTDLRNADEVGTWSSLSEVSRNPEAELMDRVVSVLKSGPAVADCRASLREFSQREPLGKARGVTEGSLNRALAPLVALRKEPEGRLTAPMLREDGKLSEALHAACGWIDARALLAELALIRRLAQKLALSGDEIGALLHVRGGDFPVPYPLIGIVVQNGRQAQTRALIDWLRDLHAQGLVDAKTAGRILLPDTAAAEREHPNVSKWPIAHALKAYLDGLLAAQRAGWLTCDDLRTAVGLAPPSPPHWMIELVVGRAGAPGQRWLDEWKKDLASGPPQRSPRRAARADVAASSGPAADSRSHNAVSRSR
;
A
#
# COMPACT_ATOMS: atom_id res chain seq x y z
N MET A 1 -17.84 -32.63 33.41
CA MET A 1 -18.81 -32.57 32.28
C MET A 1 -20.02 -33.47 32.53
N LEU A 2 -19.82 -34.76 32.86
CA LEU A 2 -20.92 -35.65 33.27
C LEU A 2 -21.65 -35.18 34.55
N ASP A 3 -20.96 -34.52 35.48
CA ASP A 3 -21.58 -33.97 36.71
C ASP A 3 -22.45 -32.73 36.46
N PHE A 4 -22.11 -31.90 35.47
CA PHE A 4 -22.93 -30.75 35.08
C PHE A 4 -24.25 -31.22 34.46
N VAL A 5 -24.19 -32.16 33.50
CA VAL A 5 -25.37 -32.73 32.81
C VAL A 5 -26.32 -33.46 33.77
N ARG A 6 -25.83 -33.93 34.92
CA ARG A 6 -26.61 -34.66 35.93
C ARG A 6 -27.04 -33.79 37.12
N GLY A 7 -26.65 -32.51 37.16
CA GLY A 7 -26.88 -31.60 38.28
C GLY A 7 -28.01 -30.60 38.07
N ALA A 8 -28.48 -29.98 39.15
CA ALA A 8 -29.51 -28.93 39.13
C ALA A 8 -29.12 -27.69 38.28
N ASP A 9 -27.82 -27.45 38.14
CA ASP A 9 -27.26 -26.35 37.35
C ASP A 9 -27.59 -26.47 35.85
N PHE A 10 -27.69 -27.70 35.32
CA PHE A 10 -28.05 -27.92 33.91
C PHE A 10 -29.54 -27.67 33.66
N GLU A 11 -30.42 -28.13 34.56
CA GLU A 11 -31.87 -27.86 34.45
C GLU A 11 -32.17 -26.37 34.60
N GLN A 12 -31.46 -25.66 35.48
CA GLN A 12 -31.58 -24.21 35.60
C GLN A 12 -31.06 -23.48 34.34
N ALA A 13 -29.91 -23.87 33.81
CA ALA A 13 -29.37 -23.31 32.56
C ALA A 13 -30.30 -23.57 31.36
N ARG A 14 -30.95 -24.74 31.32
CA ARG A 14 -31.92 -25.12 30.30
C ARG A 14 -33.22 -24.32 30.37
N ALA A 15 -33.77 -24.11 31.57
CA ALA A 15 -34.95 -23.26 31.76
C ALA A 15 -34.69 -21.82 31.29
N GLN A 16 -33.55 -21.25 31.69
CA GLN A 16 -33.16 -19.88 31.33
C GLN A 16 -32.84 -19.73 29.83
N TRP A 17 -32.25 -20.76 29.22
CA TRP A 17 -32.06 -20.83 27.76
C TRP A 17 -33.41 -20.79 27.02
N ASN A 18 -34.39 -21.56 27.49
CA ASN A 18 -35.73 -21.57 26.90
C ASN A 18 -36.41 -20.20 27.02
N ASP A 19 -36.22 -19.47 28.12
CA ASP A 19 -36.79 -18.13 28.29
C ASP A 19 -36.23 -17.13 27.26
N ALA A 20 -34.90 -17.06 27.10
CA ALA A 20 -34.26 -16.17 26.12
C ALA A 20 -34.64 -16.54 24.67
N MET A 21 -34.70 -17.84 24.35
CA MET A 21 -35.10 -18.32 23.02
C MET A 21 -36.58 -18.11 22.72
N THR A 22 -37.46 -18.15 23.73
CA THR A 22 -38.90 -17.92 23.55
C THR A 22 -39.16 -16.51 23.03
N TRP A 23 -38.45 -15.51 23.58
CA TRP A 23 -38.56 -14.14 23.10
C TRP A 23 -38.04 -13.98 21.66
N LEU A 24 -36.85 -14.52 21.35
CA LEU A 24 -36.26 -14.46 20.02
C LEU A 24 -37.13 -15.15 18.96
N LEU A 25 -37.74 -16.29 19.29
CA LEU A 25 -38.68 -17.00 18.41
C LEU A 25 -39.97 -16.23 18.18
N SER A 26 -40.52 -15.60 19.22
CA SER A 26 -41.70 -14.75 19.11
C SER A 26 -41.45 -13.57 18.16
N PHE A 27 -40.28 -12.93 18.30
CA PHE A 27 -39.84 -11.86 17.42
C PHE A 27 -39.61 -12.35 15.98
N ALA A 28 -38.90 -13.47 15.80
CA ALA A 28 -38.62 -14.07 14.50
C ALA A 28 -39.92 -14.35 13.72
N ARG A 29 -40.89 -15.00 14.37
CA ARG A 29 -42.21 -15.33 13.78
C ARG A 29 -42.98 -14.12 13.30
N SER A 30 -42.77 -12.97 13.94
CA SER A 30 -43.50 -11.74 13.66
C SER A 30 -42.84 -10.87 12.58
N HIS A 31 -41.52 -11.06 12.33
CA HIS A 31 -40.72 -10.07 11.58
C HIS A 31 -39.72 -10.65 10.57
N LEU A 32 -39.54 -11.97 10.48
CA LEU A 32 -38.60 -12.61 9.54
C LEU A 32 -39.32 -13.47 8.49
N ALA A 33 -38.57 -13.88 7.46
CA ALA A 33 -39.06 -14.83 6.47
C ALA A 33 -39.24 -16.23 7.08
N ALA A 34 -40.17 -17.02 6.54
CA ALA A 34 -40.48 -18.35 7.05
C ALA A 34 -39.25 -19.29 7.10
N SER A 35 -38.32 -19.14 6.14
CA SER A 35 -37.03 -19.85 6.13
C SER A 35 -36.19 -19.55 7.37
N ASP A 36 -36.07 -18.27 7.74
CA ASP A 36 -35.23 -17.83 8.88
C ASP A 36 -35.89 -18.21 10.20
N VAL A 37 -37.22 -18.11 10.28
CA VAL A 37 -38.02 -18.61 11.42
C VAL A 37 -37.77 -20.10 11.64
N GLN A 38 -37.75 -20.89 10.56
CA GLN A 38 -37.50 -22.32 10.63
C GLN A 38 -36.09 -22.64 11.14
N LEU A 39 -35.09 -21.82 10.84
CA LEU A 39 -33.73 -21.95 11.37
C LEU A 39 -33.69 -21.67 12.87
N PHE A 40 -34.31 -20.58 13.33
CA PHE A 40 -34.41 -20.29 14.77
C PHE A 40 -35.22 -21.35 15.51
N GLU A 41 -36.29 -21.89 14.93
CA GLU A 41 -37.06 -22.99 15.51
C GLU A 41 -36.24 -24.28 15.59
N THR A 42 -35.46 -24.58 14.55
CA THR A 42 -34.56 -25.74 14.53
C THR A 42 -33.46 -25.58 15.57
N PHE A 43 -32.89 -24.38 15.71
CA PHE A 43 -31.87 -24.06 16.70
C PHE A 43 -32.42 -24.11 18.13
N ALA A 44 -33.62 -23.58 18.37
CA ALA A 44 -34.31 -23.68 19.65
C ALA A 44 -34.64 -25.14 20.04
N ARG A 45 -34.89 -26.00 19.04
CA ARG A 45 -35.17 -27.44 19.22
C ARG A 45 -33.94 -28.33 19.15
N ALA A 46 -32.77 -27.82 18.73
CA ALA A 46 -31.53 -28.57 18.58
C ALA A 46 -31.12 -29.36 19.85
N PRO A 47 -31.40 -28.90 21.09
CA PRO A 47 -31.18 -29.69 22.31
C PRO A 47 -32.21 -30.81 22.58
N SER A 48 -33.18 -31.02 21.68
CA SER A 48 -34.25 -32.02 21.83
C SER A 48 -34.39 -32.95 20.61
N LEU A 49 -33.84 -32.57 19.46
CA LEU A 49 -33.91 -33.33 18.21
C LEU A 49 -32.90 -34.49 18.09
N LYS A 50 -31.96 -34.65 19.03
CA LYS A 50 -30.93 -35.73 18.99
C LYS A 50 -31.25 -36.97 19.83
N ALA A 51 -32.48 -37.11 20.34
CA ALA A 51 -32.94 -38.36 20.95
C ALA A 51 -33.17 -39.52 19.94
N VAL A 52 -33.01 -39.29 18.61
CA VAL A 52 -33.42 -40.26 17.56
C VAL A 52 -32.25 -40.86 16.74
N SER A 53 -30.98 -40.57 17.01
CA SER A 53 -29.87 -41.25 16.32
C SER A 53 -28.86 -41.85 17.30
N SER A 54 -29.19 -43.01 17.81
CA SER A 54 -28.44 -43.81 18.79
C SER A 54 -27.16 -44.48 18.25
N LYS A 55 -26.48 -43.93 17.23
CA LYS A 55 -25.36 -44.61 16.55
C LYS A 55 -24.05 -43.82 16.39
N SER A 56 -23.91 -42.64 16.96
CA SER A 56 -22.60 -41.98 16.98
C SER A 56 -22.18 -41.59 18.40
N THR A 57 -21.06 -42.17 18.83
CA THR A 57 -20.48 -42.04 20.18
C THR A 57 -19.74 -40.72 20.42
N ASP A 58 -19.53 -39.87 19.41
CA ASP A 58 -18.69 -38.66 19.53
C ASP A 58 -19.46 -37.35 19.78
N PHE A 59 -20.81 -37.35 19.76
CA PHE A 59 -21.58 -36.10 19.70
C PHE A 59 -22.08 -35.52 21.04
N ARG A 60 -21.86 -36.20 22.18
CA ARG A 60 -22.32 -35.72 23.50
C ARG A 60 -21.64 -34.43 23.98
N GLY A 61 -20.51 -34.02 23.38
CA GLY A 61 -19.83 -32.76 23.72
C GLY A 61 -20.58 -31.49 23.26
N SER A 62 -21.25 -31.56 22.11
CA SER A 62 -21.86 -30.39 21.44
C SER A 62 -23.13 -29.84 22.12
N GLU A 63 -23.86 -30.66 22.86
CA GLU A 63 -25.14 -30.29 23.49
C GLU A 63 -24.92 -29.52 24.80
N VAL A 64 -23.97 -29.99 25.62
CA VAL A 64 -23.51 -29.33 26.86
C VAL A 64 -22.92 -27.95 26.58
N GLU A 65 -22.42 -27.77 25.36
CA GLU A 65 -21.69 -26.60 24.91
C GLU A 65 -22.55 -25.37 24.59
N TYR A 66 -23.81 -25.57 24.21
CA TYR A 66 -24.80 -24.49 24.11
C TYR A 66 -25.28 -24.03 25.49
N TYR A 67 -25.22 -24.91 26.49
CA TYR A 67 -25.58 -24.56 27.87
C TYR A 67 -24.40 -24.03 28.70
N ARG A 68 -23.23 -23.81 28.09
CA ARG A 68 -22.09 -23.17 28.78
C ARG A 68 -22.48 -21.74 29.19
N PRO A 69 -22.08 -21.27 30.40
CA PRO A 69 -22.43 -19.94 30.91
C PRO A 69 -22.13 -18.77 29.95
N GLU A 70 -21.08 -18.92 29.15
CA GLU A 70 -20.55 -17.88 28.26
C GLU A 70 -21.38 -17.71 26.98
N PHE A 71 -21.93 -18.81 26.47
CA PHE A 71 -22.86 -18.80 25.33
C PHE A 71 -24.21 -18.24 25.77
N LYS A 72 -24.68 -18.71 26.93
CA LYS A 72 -25.86 -18.18 27.62
C LYS A 72 -25.78 -16.66 27.78
N GLN A 73 -24.70 -16.14 28.36
CA GLN A 73 -24.53 -14.69 28.56
C GLN A 73 -24.58 -13.92 27.24
N THR A 74 -24.01 -14.49 26.17
CA THR A 74 -24.05 -13.88 24.84
C THR A 74 -25.48 -13.81 24.29
N LEU A 75 -26.23 -14.91 24.37
CA LEU A 75 -27.63 -14.97 23.95
C LEU A 75 -28.51 -14.00 24.75
N GLU A 76 -28.39 -13.99 26.08
CA GLU A 76 -29.17 -13.12 26.96
C GLU A 76 -28.86 -11.64 26.68
N THR A 77 -27.60 -11.29 26.44
CA THR A 77 -27.22 -9.92 26.11
C THR A 77 -27.78 -9.53 24.74
N PHE A 78 -27.73 -10.42 23.76
CA PHE A 78 -28.31 -10.18 22.43
C PHE A 78 -29.83 -9.99 22.50
N ALA A 79 -30.55 -10.88 23.18
CA ALA A 79 -32.00 -10.78 23.39
C ALA A 79 -32.38 -9.51 24.17
N ARG A 80 -31.56 -9.10 25.16
CA ARG A 80 -31.76 -7.86 25.89
C ARG A 80 -31.60 -6.64 24.99
N GLN A 81 -30.58 -6.59 24.15
CA GLN A 81 -30.37 -5.46 23.22
C GLN A 81 -31.49 -5.37 22.18
N LEU A 82 -31.96 -6.51 21.67
CA LEU A 82 -33.10 -6.57 20.75
C LEU A 82 -34.42 -6.14 21.41
N SER A 83 -34.57 -6.34 22.72
CA SER A 83 -35.80 -5.97 23.45
C SER A 83 -35.83 -4.53 23.95
N LEU A 84 -34.72 -3.78 23.86
CA LEU A 84 -34.68 -2.38 24.26
C LEU A 84 -35.73 -1.55 23.49
N PRO A 85 -36.59 -0.77 24.16
CA PRO A 85 -37.66 -0.01 23.50
C PRO A 85 -37.17 0.97 22.43
N GLY A 86 -35.97 1.55 22.60
CA GLY A 86 -35.40 2.54 21.69
C GLY A 86 -34.79 1.98 20.39
N THR A 87 -34.62 0.67 20.26
CA THR A 87 -33.98 0.06 19.08
C THR A 87 -34.95 0.04 17.88
N PRO A 88 -34.62 0.57 16.69
CA PRO A 88 -35.50 0.51 15.52
C PRO A 88 -35.82 -0.94 15.10
N ILE A 89 -37.08 -1.22 14.72
CA ILE A 89 -37.53 -2.57 14.34
C ILE A 89 -36.72 -3.14 13.17
N GLN A 90 -36.32 -2.29 12.22
CA GLN A 90 -35.52 -2.68 11.06
C GLN A 90 -34.11 -3.13 11.48
N ALA A 91 -33.47 -2.42 12.41
CA ALA A 91 -32.15 -2.82 12.92
C ALA A 91 -32.21 -4.14 13.70
N ARG A 92 -33.29 -4.35 14.48
CA ARG A 92 -33.56 -5.64 15.14
C ARG A 92 -33.73 -6.78 14.12
N ARG A 93 -34.44 -6.51 13.02
CA ARG A 93 -34.66 -7.46 11.93
C ARG A 93 -33.35 -7.85 11.24
N GLU A 94 -32.55 -6.87 10.84
CA GLU A 94 -31.25 -7.11 10.19
C GLU A 94 -30.29 -7.88 11.11
N ALA A 95 -30.24 -7.52 12.40
CA ALA A 95 -29.44 -8.24 13.38
C ALA A 95 -29.87 -9.72 13.50
N MET A 96 -31.18 -9.97 13.53
CA MET A 96 -31.73 -11.33 13.55
C MET A 96 -31.46 -12.10 12.25
N GLN A 97 -31.49 -11.46 11.09
CA GLN A 97 -31.19 -12.09 9.79
C GLN A 97 -29.72 -12.53 9.70
N VAL A 98 -28.78 -11.67 10.10
CA VAL A 98 -27.36 -12.03 10.12
C VAL A 98 -27.10 -13.21 11.06
N VAL A 99 -27.76 -13.24 12.23
CA VAL A 99 -27.67 -14.39 13.13
C VAL A 99 -28.29 -15.65 12.51
N ALA A 100 -29.41 -15.53 11.78
CA ALA A 100 -30.03 -16.64 11.06
C ALA A 100 -29.13 -17.24 9.97
N GLU A 101 -28.40 -16.40 9.23
CA GLU A 101 -27.38 -16.84 8.28
C GLU A 101 -26.28 -17.64 8.99
N GLY A 102 -25.84 -17.17 10.16
CA GLY A 102 -24.91 -17.88 11.03
C GLY A 102 -25.43 -19.25 11.49
N LEU A 103 -26.74 -19.39 11.75
CA LEU A 103 -27.38 -20.65 12.15
C LEU A 103 -27.21 -21.77 11.11
N ASN A 104 -27.05 -21.44 9.83
CA ASN A 104 -26.84 -22.41 8.75
C ASN A 104 -25.41 -22.94 8.64
N LEU A 105 -24.44 -22.30 9.29
CA LEU A 105 -23.02 -22.54 9.05
C LEU A 105 -22.37 -23.30 10.20
N CYS A 106 -22.16 -22.65 11.36
CA CYS A 106 -21.53 -23.26 12.53
C CYS A 106 -21.75 -22.47 13.84
N ARG A 107 -21.45 -23.10 14.99
CA ARG A 107 -21.67 -22.56 16.35
C ARG A 107 -20.93 -21.25 16.62
N GLU A 108 -19.66 -21.18 16.26
CA GLU A 108 -18.79 -20.04 16.56
C GLU A 108 -19.24 -18.81 15.76
N ARG A 109 -19.86 -19.03 14.59
CA ARG A 109 -20.40 -17.97 13.74
C ARG A 109 -21.61 -17.35 14.41
N ILE A 110 -22.48 -18.20 14.96
CA ILE A 110 -23.64 -17.80 15.74
C ILE A 110 -23.22 -16.95 16.95
N ILE A 111 -22.15 -17.33 17.66
CA ILE A 111 -21.60 -16.53 18.79
C ILE A 111 -21.07 -15.19 18.30
N ALA A 112 -20.23 -15.20 17.26
CA ALA A 112 -19.60 -14.01 16.73
C ALA A 112 -20.64 -13.04 16.18
N ASP A 113 -21.60 -13.53 15.40
CA ASP A 113 -22.71 -12.74 14.87
C ASP A 113 -23.58 -12.22 16.00
N MET A 114 -23.93 -13.02 17.02
CA MET A 114 -24.65 -12.51 18.19
C MET A 114 -23.85 -11.42 18.92
N ARG A 115 -22.55 -11.57 19.13
CA ARG A 115 -21.72 -10.54 19.79
C ARG A 115 -21.60 -9.28 18.95
N ASN A 116 -21.31 -9.41 17.65
CA ASN A 116 -21.17 -8.30 16.73
C ASN A 116 -22.49 -7.55 16.59
N GLN A 117 -23.61 -8.26 16.44
CA GLN A 117 -24.92 -7.64 16.39
C GLN A 117 -25.34 -7.07 17.74
N THR A 118 -24.95 -7.68 18.88
CA THR A 118 -25.14 -7.08 20.21
C THR A 118 -24.40 -5.75 20.33
N LEU A 119 -23.13 -5.69 19.91
CA LEU A 119 -22.34 -4.47 19.90
C LEU A 119 -22.92 -3.43 18.94
N ARG A 120 -23.36 -3.85 17.76
CA ARG A 120 -24.04 -3.00 16.78
C ARG A 120 -25.34 -2.43 17.35
N LEU A 121 -26.17 -3.25 17.97
CA LEU A 121 -27.43 -2.84 18.56
C LEU A 121 -27.20 -1.93 19.78
N ALA A 122 -26.20 -2.23 20.61
CA ALA A 122 -25.77 -1.35 21.71
C ALA A 122 -25.21 -0.02 21.19
N SER A 123 -24.65 0.02 19.98
CA SER A 123 -24.21 1.25 19.32
C SER A 123 -25.33 2.08 18.69
N LEU A 124 -26.58 1.59 18.72
CA LEU A 124 -27.76 2.40 18.40
C LEU A 124 -28.18 3.31 19.55
N ASP A 125 -27.53 3.19 20.72
CA ASP A 125 -27.51 4.25 21.72
C ASP A 125 -26.99 5.53 21.05
N PRO A 126 -27.79 6.60 20.96
CA PRO A 126 -27.41 7.79 20.23
C PRO A 126 -26.44 8.66 21.05
N SER A 127 -25.38 8.06 21.60
CA SER A 127 -24.40 8.72 22.47
C SER A 127 -23.02 8.76 21.81
N LEU A 128 -22.25 9.82 22.09
CA LEU A 128 -20.87 9.94 21.58
C LEU A 128 -19.98 8.73 21.90
N PRO A 129 -20.00 8.12 23.10
CA PRO A 129 -19.22 6.91 23.37
C PRO A 129 -19.62 5.72 22.49
N ALA A 130 -20.90 5.60 22.14
CA ALA A 130 -21.40 4.54 21.26
C ALA A 130 -20.95 4.76 19.81
N GLU A 131 -21.07 5.98 19.30
CA GLU A 131 -20.63 6.35 17.94
C GLU A 131 -19.10 6.24 17.78
N VAL A 132 -18.32 6.69 18.78
CA VAL A 132 -16.85 6.53 18.77
C VAL A 132 -16.45 5.06 18.72
N ARG A 133 -17.09 4.20 19.53
CA ARG A 133 -16.83 2.75 19.50
C ARG A 133 -17.19 2.13 18.15
N ARG A 134 -18.30 2.56 17.55
CA ARG A 134 -18.73 2.09 16.24
C ARG A 134 -17.75 2.49 15.16
N ALA A 135 -17.43 3.78 15.04
CA ALA A 135 -16.46 4.29 14.08
C ALA A 135 -15.08 3.63 14.26
N PHE A 136 -14.62 3.47 15.50
CA PHE A 136 -13.38 2.74 15.79
C PHE A 136 -13.43 1.29 15.30
N ASN A 137 -14.51 0.56 15.58
CA ASN A 137 -14.64 -0.84 15.16
C ASN A 137 -14.71 -0.97 13.64
N ASP A 138 -15.52 -0.15 12.97
CA ASP A 138 -15.70 -0.17 11.52
C ASP A 138 -14.36 0.11 10.82
N MET A 139 -13.64 1.16 11.24
CA MET A 139 -12.31 1.49 10.70
C MET A 139 -11.28 0.39 10.97
N THR A 140 -11.22 -0.10 12.21
CA THR A 140 -10.23 -1.10 12.58
C THR A 140 -10.48 -2.42 11.87
N GLN A 141 -11.74 -2.80 11.66
CA GLN A 141 -12.10 -3.99 10.89
C GLN A 141 -11.64 -3.88 9.44
N VAL A 142 -11.96 -2.76 8.77
CA VAL A 142 -11.56 -2.51 7.37
C VAL A 142 -10.04 -2.51 7.23
N HIS A 143 -9.34 -1.73 8.05
CA HIS A 143 -7.88 -1.67 7.98
C HIS A 143 -7.22 -2.98 8.38
N LEU A 144 -7.78 -3.74 9.32
CA LEU A 144 -7.26 -5.05 9.67
C LEU A 144 -7.37 -6.01 8.47
N GLN A 145 -8.52 -6.03 7.80
CA GLN A 145 -8.68 -6.84 6.58
C GLN A 145 -7.69 -6.42 5.50
N GLU A 146 -7.49 -5.12 5.26
CA GLU A 146 -6.49 -4.62 4.31
C GLU A 146 -5.09 -5.09 4.67
N LEU A 147 -4.69 -4.95 5.93
CA LEU A 147 -3.37 -5.33 6.40
C LEU A 147 -3.13 -6.84 6.28
N LEU A 148 -4.10 -7.66 6.68
CA LEU A 148 -4.00 -9.12 6.56
C LEU A 148 -3.97 -9.57 5.09
N ARG A 149 -4.66 -8.87 4.18
CA ARG A 149 -4.62 -9.17 2.72
C ARG A 149 -3.26 -8.87 2.08
N LEU A 150 -2.49 -7.94 2.66
CA LEU A 150 -1.13 -7.63 2.19
C LEU A 150 -0.11 -8.69 2.62
N GLU A 151 -0.49 -9.62 3.49
CA GLU A 151 0.41 -10.63 4.03
C GLU A 151 0.48 -11.84 3.10
N PRO A 152 1.66 -12.16 2.53
CA PRO A 152 1.79 -13.26 1.57
C PRO A 152 1.32 -14.61 2.11
N ALA A 153 1.51 -14.83 3.42
CA ALA A 153 1.11 -16.06 4.12
C ALA A 153 -0.41 -16.27 4.19
N LEU A 154 -1.21 -15.21 4.00
CA LEU A 154 -2.67 -15.23 4.08
C LEU A 154 -3.35 -15.02 2.73
N LYS A 155 -2.58 -15.00 1.63
CA LYS A 155 -3.09 -14.68 0.29
C LYS A 155 -4.15 -15.68 -0.23
N SER A 156 -4.09 -16.92 0.23
CA SER A 156 -5.06 -17.98 -0.09
C SER A 156 -6.22 -18.05 0.90
N GLU A 157 -6.20 -17.26 1.97
CA GLU A 157 -7.21 -17.31 3.02
C GLU A 157 -8.37 -16.36 2.71
N ASP A 158 -9.59 -16.85 2.89
CA ASP A 158 -10.79 -16.03 2.72
C ASP A 158 -11.03 -15.19 3.97
N LEU A 159 -10.36 -14.04 4.03
CA LEU A 159 -10.49 -13.05 5.11
C LEU A 159 -11.86 -12.36 5.15
N SER A 160 -12.77 -12.66 4.21
CA SER A 160 -14.18 -12.27 4.33
C SER A 160 -14.93 -13.13 5.36
N THR A 161 -14.39 -14.32 5.69
CA THR A 161 -14.94 -15.16 6.76
C THR A 161 -14.64 -14.57 8.14
N PRO A 162 -15.67 -14.31 8.99
CA PRO A 162 -15.49 -13.68 10.29
C PRO A 162 -14.68 -14.47 11.31
N HIS A 163 -14.50 -15.78 11.14
CA HIS A 163 -13.69 -16.60 12.04
C HIS A 163 -12.20 -16.29 11.90
N LEU A 164 -11.70 -16.19 10.67
CA LEU A 164 -10.29 -15.88 10.41
C LEU A 164 -9.96 -14.46 10.88
N LEU A 165 -10.78 -13.48 10.50
CA LEU A 165 -10.60 -12.10 10.95
C LEU A 165 -10.74 -11.95 12.47
N GLY A 166 -11.73 -12.65 13.06
CA GLY A 166 -12.00 -12.63 14.49
C GLY A 166 -10.83 -13.15 15.32
N ASN A 167 -10.06 -14.11 14.83
CA ASN A 167 -8.88 -14.65 15.51
C ASN A 167 -7.72 -13.65 15.57
N TYR A 168 -7.47 -12.93 14.47
CA TYR A 168 -6.49 -11.84 14.47
C TYR A 168 -6.96 -10.66 15.35
N ALA A 169 -8.23 -10.28 15.24
CA ALA A 169 -8.81 -9.22 16.05
C ALA A 169 -8.71 -9.55 17.55
N ARG A 170 -8.99 -10.79 17.94
CA ARG A 170 -8.85 -11.30 19.30
C ARG A 170 -7.41 -11.28 19.77
N ALA A 171 -6.47 -11.75 18.94
CA ALA A 171 -5.04 -11.74 19.26
C ALA A 171 -4.50 -10.32 19.47
N MET A 172 -5.09 -9.32 18.81
CA MET A 172 -4.79 -7.90 18.99
C MET A 172 -5.55 -7.24 20.16
N GLY A 173 -6.50 -7.93 20.79
CA GLY A 173 -7.34 -7.38 21.86
C GLY A 173 -8.38 -6.38 21.36
N LEU A 174 -8.82 -6.49 20.10
CA LEU A 174 -9.83 -5.60 19.52
C LEU A 174 -11.24 -5.93 20.06
N PRO A 175 -12.12 -4.93 20.27
CA PRO A 175 -13.43 -5.12 20.90
C PRO A 175 -14.33 -6.14 20.19
N PHE A 176 -14.26 -6.23 18.86
CA PHE A 176 -15.04 -7.16 18.05
C PHE A 176 -14.43 -8.57 17.94
N GLY A 177 -13.19 -8.78 18.41
CA GLY A 177 -12.53 -10.09 18.43
C GLY A 177 -12.96 -10.99 19.60
N GLY A 178 -13.55 -10.41 20.64
CA GLY A 178 -13.90 -11.11 21.88
C GLY A 178 -12.72 -11.34 22.83
N ASP A 179 -12.89 -12.26 23.78
CA ASP A 179 -11.94 -12.52 24.87
C ASP A 179 -10.58 -13.04 24.36
N PRO A 180 -9.45 -12.33 24.60
CA PRO A 180 -8.13 -12.70 24.12
C PRO A 180 -7.60 -14.03 24.70
N THR A 181 -8.19 -14.53 25.78
CA THR A 181 -7.77 -15.77 26.45
C THR A 181 -8.35 -17.04 25.80
N LYS A 182 -9.33 -16.90 24.90
CA LYS A 182 -10.03 -18.03 24.27
C LYS A 182 -9.47 -18.38 22.90
N ILE A 183 -8.95 -19.59 22.78
CA ILE A 183 -8.51 -20.16 21.51
C ILE A 183 -9.75 -20.57 20.72
N ASP A 184 -9.85 -20.14 19.46
CA ASP A 184 -10.83 -20.70 18.53
C ASP A 184 -10.33 -22.07 18.08
N GLU A 185 -11.13 -23.11 18.32
CA GLU A 185 -10.77 -24.50 18.01
C GLU A 185 -10.70 -24.77 16.49
N PHE A 186 -11.23 -23.87 15.66
CA PHE A 186 -11.22 -23.96 14.19
C PHE A 186 -10.26 -22.96 13.52
N GLY A 187 -9.67 -22.05 14.28
CA GLY A 187 -8.65 -21.12 13.80
C GLY A 187 -7.27 -21.77 13.79
N ARG A 188 -6.38 -21.34 12.88
CA ARG A 188 -4.94 -21.60 13.06
C ARG A 188 -4.51 -21.06 14.42
N ASP A 189 -3.60 -21.76 15.09
CA ASP A 189 -3.00 -21.27 16.33
C ASP A 189 -2.23 -19.98 16.05
N VAL A 190 -2.88 -18.83 16.30
CA VAL A 190 -2.31 -17.48 16.08
C VAL A 190 -1.09 -17.24 16.99
N ARG A 191 -0.82 -18.13 17.95
CA ARG A 191 0.44 -18.13 18.72
C ARG A 191 1.68 -18.34 17.83
N ALA A 192 1.53 -19.00 16.67
CA ALA A 192 2.59 -19.07 15.66
C ALA A 192 2.74 -17.76 14.84
N SER A 193 1.86 -16.78 15.04
CA SER A 193 1.74 -15.54 14.26
C SER A 193 1.84 -14.27 15.14
N GLN A 194 2.54 -14.36 16.27
CA GLN A 194 2.73 -13.21 17.18
C GLN A 194 3.38 -12.01 16.48
N GLU A 195 4.34 -12.25 15.61
CA GLU A 195 5.02 -11.19 14.86
C GLU A 195 4.08 -10.49 13.87
N LEU A 196 3.27 -11.27 13.14
CA LEU A 196 2.23 -10.73 12.27
C LEU A 196 1.23 -9.88 13.07
N THR A 197 0.72 -10.43 14.16
CA THR A 197 -0.22 -9.76 15.06
C THR A 197 0.38 -8.45 15.61
N GLN A 198 1.66 -8.45 15.95
CA GLN A 198 2.37 -7.27 16.45
C GLN A 198 2.59 -6.23 15.34
N ARG A 199 2.96 -6.64 14.11
CA ARG A 199 3.07 -5.72 12.96
C ARG A 199 1.72 -5.12 12.59
N CYS A 200 0.67 -5.93 12.49
CA CYS A 200 -0.69 -5.45 12.26
C CYS A 200 -1.13 -4.49 13.36
N ARG A 201 -0.83 -4.79 14.63
CA ARG A 201 -1.13 -3.89 15.76
C ARG A 201 -0.41 -2.55 15.64
N MET A 202 0.88 -2.55 15.31
CA MET A 202 1.64 -1.31 15.11
C MET A 202 1.06 -0.50 13.95
N GLN A 203 0.81 -1.12 12.80
CA GLN A 203 0.27 -0.44 11.63
C GLN A 203 -1.17 0.03 11.84
N LEU A 204 -2.01 -0.75 12.52
CA LEU A 204 -3.35 -0.31 12.94
C LEU A 204 -3.28 0.89 13.87
N SER A 205 -2.36 0.91 14.84
CA SER A 205 -2.21 2.05 15.75
C SER A 205 -1.73 3.33 15.05
N GLN A 206 -1.10 3.20 13.88
CA GLN A 206 -0.72 4.33 13.01
C GLN A 206 -1.89 4.81 12.13
N ARG A 207 -2.81 3.91 11.74
CA ARG A 207 -3.95 4.22 10.84
C ARG A 207 -5.20 4.67 11.60
N VAL A 208 -5.48 4.03 12.73
CA VAL A 208 -6.66 4.29 13.56
C VAL A 208 -6.23 5.05 14.79
N THR A 209 -6.38 6.37 14.72
CA THR A 209 -6.05 7.32 15.80
C THR A 209 -7.33 8.01 16.27
N PRO A 210 -7.34 8.64 17.46
CA PRO A 210 -8.48 9.44 17.90
C PRO A 210 -8.90 10.50 16.87
N LEU A 211 -7.91 11.05 16.16
CA LEU A 211 -8.14 12.01 15.09
C LEU A 211 -8.83 11.38 13.88
N THR A 212 -8.37 10.23 13.38
CA THR A 212 -9.01 9.62 12.19
C THR A 212 -10.44 9.12 12.49
N VAL A 213 -10.69 8.67 13.72
CA VAL A 213 -12.06 8.39 14.22
C VAL A 213 -12.91 9.66 14.24
N THR A 214 -12.35 10.77 14.71
CA THR A 214 -13.04 12.07 14.75
C THR A 214 -13.37 12.56 13.33
N GLU A 215 -12.43 12.46 12.39
CA GLU A 215 -12.64 12.85 10.99
C GLU A 215 -13.83 12.09 10.37
N LEU A 216 -13.88 10.76 10.56
CA LEU A 216 -15.01 9.93 10.11
C LEU A 216 -16.34 10.33 10.78
N LEU A 217 -16.33 10.59 12.08
CA LEU A 217 -17.54 11.05 12.80
C LEU A 217 -18.03 12.41 12.31
N ALA A 218 -17.11 13.32 11.97
CA ALA A 218 -17.45 14.64 11.44
C ALA A 218 -18.03 14.56 10.02
N GLU A 219 -17.51 13.68 9.17
CA GLU A 219 -18.10 13.37 7.86
C GLU A 219 -19.54 12.83 8.02
N ASN A 220 -19.71 11.84 8.90
CA ASN A 220 -21.03 11.26 9.21
C ASN A 220 -22.00 12.31 9.76
N PHE A 221 -21.53 13.23 10.61
CA PHE A 221 -22.34 14.33 11.13
C PHE A 221 -22.83 15.24 10.00
N VAL A 222 -21.93 15.71 9.13
CA VAL A 222 -22.26 16.61 8.03
C VAL A 222 -23.20 15.94 7.02
N GLU A 223 -22.99 14.66 6.71
CA GLU A 223 -23.86 13.90 5.82
C GLU A 223 -25.26 13.71 6.44
N THR A 224 -25.33 13.32 7.71
CA THR A 224 -26.61 13.16 8.42
C THR A 224 -27.36 14.49 8.52
N LEU A 225 -26.66 15.60 8.76
CA LEU A 225 -27.24 16.93 8.78
C LEU A 225 -27.84 17.30 7.42
N LYS A 226 -27.06 17.14 6.33
CA LYS A 226 -27.52 17.39 4.96
C LYS A 226 -28.77 16.57 4.62
N HIS A 227 -28.77 15.29 4.96
CA HIS A 227 -29.91 14.40 4.75
C HIS A 227 -31.13 14.87 5.55
N THR A 228 -30.96 15.20 6.83
CA THR A 228 -32.03 15.68 7.71
C THR A 228 -32.64 16.98 7.21
N ILE A 229 -31.81 17.94 6.81
CA ILE A 229 -32.25 19.22 6.25
C ILE A 229 -33.02 18.97 4.95
N SER A 230 -32.47 18.16 4.03
CA SER A 230 -33.13 17.84 2.77
C SER A 230 -34.51 17.20 2.97
N LEU A 231 -34.66 16.31 3.95
CA LEU A 231 -35.95 15.70 4.29
C LEU A 231 -36.95 16.73 4.85
N ARG A 232 -36.49 17.63 5.72
CA ARG A 232 -37.35 18.66 6.34
C ARG A 232 -37.80 19.72 5.33
N LEU A 233 -36.94 20.07 4.37
CA LEU A 233 -37.24 21.05 3.33
C LEU A 233 -38.15 20.50 2.22
N LYS A 234 -38.35 19.17 2.12
CA LYS A 234 -39.25 18.53 1.14
C LYS A 234 -39.03 19.00 -0.31
N GLY A 235 -37.78 19.25 -0.68
CA GLY A 235 -37.39 19.72 -2.02
C GLY A 235 -37.27 21.25 -2.17
N ALA A 236 -37.59 22.04 -1.14
CA ALA A 236 -37.25 23.47 -1.12
C ALA A 236 -35.73 23.68 -1.01
N ALA A 237 -35.22 24.75 -1.62
CA ALA A 237 -33.83 25.15 -1.48
C ALA A 237 -33.58 25.74 -0.08
N LEU A 238 -32.45 25.38 0.52
CA LEU A 238 -32.03 25.98 1.78
C LEU A 238 -31.60 27.43 1.54
N ASP A 239 -32.25 28.37 2.23
CA ASP A 239 -31.93 29.80 2.23
C ASP A 239 -31.61 30.24 3.66
N LEU A 240 -30.33 30.27 4.03
CA LEU A 240 -29.88 30.71 5.36
C LEU A 240 -29.74 32.23 5.47
N ARG A 241 -29.76 32.95 4.35
CA ARG A 241 -29.52 34.40 4.32
C ARG A 241 -30.78 35.20 4.61
N HIS A 242 -31.92 34.77 4.06
CA HIS A 242 -33.15 35.55 4.11
C HIS A 242 -34.29 34.89 4.89
N ASP A 243 -34.21 33.58 5.18
CA ASP A 243 -35.23 32.87 5.94
C ASP A 243 -34.73 32.45 7.33
N VAL A 244 -35.17 33.18 8.34
CA VAL A 244 -34.88 32.90 9.75
C VAL A 244 -35.34 31.48 10.15
N ASN A 245 -36.40 30.95 9.52
CA ASN A 245 -36.88 29.60 9.82
C ASN A 245 -35.90 28.52 9.35
N HIS A 246 -35.15 28.77 8.27
CA HIS A 246 -34.12 27.84 7.81
C HIS A 246 -32.92 27.81 8.75
N TRP A 247 -32.53 28.95 9.34
CA TRP A 247 -31.53 28.98 10.41
C TRP A 247 -31.96 28.14 11.61
N TRP A 248 -33.18 28.34 12.11
CA TRP A 248 -33.74 27.53 13.19
C TRP A 248 -33.83 26.04 12.85
N LEU A 249 -34.14 25.72 11.60
CA LEU A 249 -34.20 24.33 11.12
C LEU A 249 -32.81 23.67 11.15
N VAL A 250 -31.75 24.39 10.80
CA VAL A 250 -30.37 23.92 10.93
C VAL A 250 -29.94 23.82 12.39
N ASP A 251 -30.20 24.86 13.19
CA ASP A 251 -29.86 24.88 14.62
C ASP A 251 -30.50 23.71 15.37
N ASN A 252 -31.79 23.47 15.17
CA ASN A 252 -32.50 22.33 15.76
C ASN A 252 -31.92 20.99 15.31
N ALA A 253 -31.59 20.83 14.02
CA ALA A 253 -31.00 19.59 13.53
C ALA A 253 -29.59 19.35 14.10
N VAL A 254 -28.78 20.41 14.25
CA VAL A 254 -27.47 20.33 14.91
C VAL A 254 -27.61 19.94 16.38
N GLN A 255 -28.56 20.54 17.10
CA GLN A 255 -28.84 20.19 18.50
C GLN A 255 -29.30 18.74 18.66
N GLU A 256 -30.18 18.25 17.78
CA GLU A 256 -30.62 16.85 17.78
C GLU A 256 -29.46 15.87 17.54
N LEU A 257 -28.54 16.20 16.61
CA LEU A 257 -27.33 15.43 16.38
C LEU A 257 -26.34 15.53 17.55
N GLY A 258 -26.44 16.58 18.37
CA GLY A 258 -25.62 16.78 19.56
C GLY A 258 -25.71 15.64 20.59
N ALA A 259 -26.83 14.92 20.64
CA ALA A 259 -26.94 13.72 21.46
C ALA A 259 -25.90 12.66 21.04
N ARG A 260 -25.76 12.45 19.72
CA ARG A 260 -24.92 11.42 19.09
C ARG A 260 -23.45 11.79 19.00
N PHE A 261 -23.15 13.05 18.69
CA PHE A 261 -21.79 13.50 18.39
C PHE A 261 -21.20 14.43 19.47
N GLY A 262 -21.95 14.68 20.54
CA GLY A 262 -21.65 15.73 21.51
C GLY A 262 -22.03 17.12 20.98
N PRO A 263 -22.01 18.15 21.85
CA PRO A 263 -22.41 19.50 21.46
C PRO A 263 -21.49 20.04 20.36
N VAL A 264 -22.09 20.48 19.25
CA VAL A 264 -21.39 21.14 18.14
C VAL A 264 -22.02 22.53 17.97
N PRO A 265 -21.23 23.62 18.01
CA PRO A 265 -21.76 24.95 17.72
C PRO A 265 -22.35 24.99 16.30
N THR A 266 -23.56 25.54 16.14
CA THR A 266 -24.23 25.63 14.83
C THR A 266 -23.38 26.36 13.79
N GLY A 267 -22.60 27.37 14.21
CA GLY A 267 -21.63 28.06 13.35
C GLY A 267 -20.55 27.14 12.75
N ASN A 268 -20.22 26.01 13.37
CA ASN A 268 -19.25 25.04 12.84
C ASN A 268 -19.86 24.15 11.74
N ALA A 269 -21.19 24.11 11.64
CA ALA A 269 -21.94 23.34 10.64
C ALA A 269 -22.39 24.18 9.43
N VAL A 270 -22.06 25.48 9.43
CA VAL A 270 -22.50 26.46 8.43
C VAL A 270 -21.28 27.18 7.84
N GLU A 271 -21.30 27.41 6.54
CA GLU A 271 -20.38 28.30 5.85
C GLU A 271 -20.94 29.72 5.84
N PHE A 272 -20.09 30.68 6.18
CA PHE A 272 -20.39 32.10 6.13
C PHE A 272 -19.86 32.71 4.84
N SER A 273 -20.58 33.70 4.32
CA SER A 273 -20.15 34.54 3.20
C SER A 273 -19.06 35.54 3.63
N ASP A 274 -18.48 36.25 2.66
CA ASP A 274 -17.48 37.30 2.92
C ASP A 274 -18.03 38.46 3.78
N THR A 275 -19.35 38.63 3.81
CA THR A 275 -20.05 39.60 4.67
C THR A 275 -20.40 39.04 6.05
N LEU A 276 -19.89 37.85 6.41
CA LEU A 276 -20.15 37.12 7.65
C LEU A 276 -21.63 36.71 7.84
N GLU A 277 -22.41 36.67 6.77
CA GLU A 277 -23.77 36.15 6.79
C GLU A 277 -23.78 34.64 6.52
N PRO A 278 -24.59 33.85 7.25
CA PRO A 278 -24.69 32.40 7.02
C PRO A 278 -25.26 32.11 5.62
N ASP A 279 -24.54 31.32 4.83
CA ASP A 279 -24.86 31.10 3.42
C ASP A 279 -25.42 29.69 3.19
N ARG A 280 -24.66 28.66 3.58
CA ARG A 280 -24.97 27.26 3.27
C ARG A 280 -24.41 26.30 4.33
N LEU A 281 -24.86 25.04 4.32
CA LEU A 281 -24.25 23.99 5.15
C LEU A 281 -22.79 23.78 4.80
N CYS A 282 -21.96 23.45 5.79
CA CYS A 282 -20.55 23.24 5.58
C CYS A 282 -20.27 22.07 4.62
N ARG A 283 -19.30 22.29 3.73
CA ARG A 283 -18.76 21.27 2.82
C ARG A 283 -17.57 20.56 3.43
N HIS A 284 -16.79 21.27 4.24
CA HIS A 284 -15.61 20.72 4.89
C HIS A 284 -15.91 20.36 6.36
N PRO A 285 -15.67 19.12 6.80
CA PRO A 285 -16.02 18.66 8.16
C PRO A 285 -15.06 19.16 9.25
N GLY A 286 -14.01 19.92 8.92
CA GLY A 286 -12.92 20.28 9.84
C GLY A 286 -13.35 20.93 11.16
N LEU A 287 -14.25 21.94 11.15
CA LEU A 287 -14.71 22.58 12.40
C LEU A 287 -15.61 21.67 13.24
N VAL A 288 -16.36 20.79 12.58
CA VAL A 288 -17.14 19.74 13.25
C VAL A 288 -16.20 18.73 13.88
N ALA A 289 -15.12 18.34 13.18
CA ALA A 289 -14.10 17.45 13.72
C ALA A 289 -13.43 18.04 14.96
N ILE A 290 -13.09 19.33 14.95
CA ILE A 290 -12.53 20.01 16.13
C ILE A 290 -13.49 19.95 17.33
N ALA A 291 -14.79 20.24 17.11
CA ALA A 291 -15.79 20.16 18.18
C ALA A 291 -15.93 18.72 18.73
N ILE A 292 -16.06 17.71 17.85
CA ILE A 292 -16.15 16.30 18.25
C ILE A 292 -14.89 15.86 18.99
N ARG A 293 -13.70 16.29 18.53
CA ARG A 293 -12.41 15.92 19.15
C ARG A 293 -12.29 16.41 20.58
N ARG A 294 -12.79 17.63 20.84
CA ARG A 294 -12.88 18.20 22.19
C ARG A 294 -13.94 17.50 23.03
N ASN A 295 -15.12 17.22 22.47
CA ASN A 295 -16.16 16.43 23.15
C ASN A 295 -15.64 15.04 23.57
N MET A 296 -14.86 14.38 22.72
CA MET A 296 -14.20 13.12 23.03
C MET A 296 -13.20 13.25 24.18
N ALA A 297 -12.45 14.35 24.25
CA ALA A 297 -11.54 14.62 25.37
C ALA A 297 -12.30 14.91 26.68
N ASP A 298 -13.35 15.73 26.63
CA ASP A 298 -14.18 16.10 27.79
C ASP A 298 -14.87 14.88 28.41
N GLN A 299 -15.34 13.95 27.56
CA GLN A 299 -15.92 12.68 28.01
C GLN A 299 -14.88 11.59 28.30
N ARG A 300 -13.58 11.91 28.26
CA ARG A 300 -12.46 10.99 28.51
C ARG A 300 -12.43 9.76 27.58
N LEU A 301 -12.95 9.92 26.36
CA LEU A 301 -12.91 8.91 25.30
C LEU A 301 -11.56 8.95 24.54
N ALA A 302 -10.86 10.09 24.58
CA ALA A 302 -9.55 10.31 24.00
C ALA A 302 -8.73 11.27 24.88
N PRO A 303 -7.38 11.30 24.77
CA PRO A 303 -6.57 12.35 25.39
C PRO A 303 -6.95 13.74 24.85
N PRO A 304 -6.68 14.84 25.56
CA PRO A 304 -6.85 16.19 25.01
C PRO A 304 -6.13 16.36 23.67
N PRO A 305 -6.69 17.12 22.70
CA PRO A 305 -6.00 17.40 21.45
C PRO A 305 -4.74 18.22 21.71
N VAL A 306 -3.69 17.96 20.94
CA VAL A 306 -2.46 18.75 20.97
C VAL A 306 -2.66 19.98 20.10
N GLU A 307 -2.58 21.18 20.69
CA GLU A 307 -2.69 22.44 19.94
C GLU A 307 -1.29 22.96 19.58
N THR A 308 -1.02 23.13 18.29
CA THR A 308 0.18 23.78 17.77
C THR A 308 -0.18 25.18 17.27
N LEU A 309 0.38 26.22 17.89
CA LEU A 309 0.21 27.61 17.45
C LEU A 309 1.16 27.90 16.29
N LEU A 310 0.61 28.32 15.14
CA LEU A 310 1.39 28.71 13.96
C LEU A 310 1.60 30.23 13.87
N GLU A 311 0.57 31.00 14.17
CA GLU A 311 0.58 32.47 14.10
C GLU A 311 -0.35 33.04 15.18
N GLU A 312 0.05 34.13 15.82
CA GLU A 312 -0.80 34.91 16.72
C GLU A 312 -0.70 36.38 16.36
N VAL A 313 -1.86 37.01 16.13
CA VAL A 313 -1.98 38.43 15.79
C VAL A 313 -2.87 39.11 16.83
N VAL A 314 -2.37 40.18 17.43
CA VAL A 314 -3.10 40.98 18.42
C VAL A 314 -3.52 42.29 17.77
N GLU A 315 -4.83 42.50 17.61
CA GLU A 315 -5.44 43.69 17.03
C GLU A 315 -6.33 44.38 18.08
N GLY A 316 -5.74 45.32 18.84
CA GLY A 316 -6.43 46.00 19.94
C GLY A 316 -6.76 45.04 21.09
N GLU A 317 -8.05 44.89 21.41
CA GLU A 317 -8.54 43.93 22.42
C GLU A 317 -8.90 42.55 21.84
N SER A 318 -8.80 42.38 20.52
CA SER A 318 -9.08 41.10 19.85
C SER A 318 -7.78 40.35 19.58
N ILE A 319 -7.78 39.06 19.84
CA ILE A 319 -6.67 38.16 19.53
C ILE A 319 -7.13 37.24 18.40
N ARG A 320 -6.25 37.01 17.42
CA ARG A 320 -6.44 36.03 16.36
C ARG A 320 -5.32 35.00 16.43
N ARG A 321 -5.66 33.72 16.60
CA ARG A 321 -4.71 32.61 16.73
C ARG A 321 -4.94 31.61 15.61
N PHE A 322 -3.94 31.40 14.77
CA PHE A 322 -3.91 30.28 13.84
C PHE A 322 -3.34 29.07 14.56
N ILE A 323 -4.18 28.07 14.80
CA ILE A 323 -3.80 26.84 15.49
C ILE A 323 -4.03 25.62 14.62
N VAL A 324 -3.28 24.56 14.88
CA VAL A 324 -3.48 23.24 14.30
C VAL A 324 -3.65 22.25 15.42
N LEU A 325 -4.79 21.55 15.44
CA LEU A 325 -5.06 20.49 16.40
C LEU A 325 -4.57 19.14 15.86
N ASP A 326 -3.89 18.37 16.70
CA ASP A 326 -3.32 17.05 16.40
C ASP A 326 -2.53 17.05 15.08
N GLU A 327 -1.82 18.16 14.81
CA GLU A 327 -1.00 18.40 13.60
C GLU A 327 -1.75 18.33 12.25
N ARG A 328 -3.10 18.22 12.25
CA ARG A 328 -3.90 17.98 11.03
C ARG A 328 -5.18 18.80 10.90
N LEU A 329 -5.74 19.35 11.97
CA LEU A 329 -6.98 20.13 11.93
C LEU A 329 -6.68 21.62 12.14
N PRO A 330 -6.48 22.41 11.07
CA PRO A 330 -6.22 23.84 11.21
C PRO A 330 -7.53 24.60 11.50
N CYS A 331 -7.45 25.56 12.42
CA CYS A 331 -8.49 26.54 12.63
C CYS A 331 -7.92 27.89 13.04
N VAL A 332 -8.72 28.93 12.85
CA VAL A 332 -8.45 30.27 13.35
C VAL A 332 -9.41 30.55 14.49
N GLN A 333 -8.86 30.91 15.65
CA GLN A 333 -9.59 31.37 16.81
C GLN A 333 -9.55 32.90 16.87
N GLU A 334 -10.71 33.54 16.87
CA GLU A 334 -10.85 35.00 16.91
C GLU A 334 -11.68 35.43 18.12
N GLY A 335 -11.25 36.49 18.79
CA GLY A 335 -12.03 37.13 19.85
C GLY A 335 -11.21 37.38 21.12
N ARG A 336 -11.91 37.41 22.26
CA ARG A 336 -11.31 37.62 23.58
C ARG A 336 -11.07 36.28 24.27
N PRO A 337 -10.07 36.17 25.16
CA PRO A 337 -9.91 34.99 26.00
C PRO A 337 -11.22 34.62 26.72
N GLY A 338 -11.78 33.46 26.40
CA GLY A 338 -13.05 32.96 26.96
C GLY A 338 -14.30 33.16 26.07
N ALA A 339 -14.18 33.86 24.94
CA ALA A 339 -15.24 34.05 23.96
C ALA A 339 -14.69 33.91 22.52
N TRP A 340 -14.06 32.76 22.25
CA TRP A 340 -13.45 32.47 20.97
C TRP A 340 -14.49 32.06 19.94
N HIS A 341 -14.42 32.64 18.75
CA HIS A 341 -15.07 32.15 17.55
C HIS A 341 -14.07 31.34 16.73
N GLU A 342 -14.48 30.17 16.26
CA GLU A 342 -13.63 29.29 15.46
C GLU A 342 -14.12 29.28 14.01
N ARG A 343 -13.19 29.52 13.08
CA ARG A 343 -13.43 29.41 11.65
C ARG A 343 -12.31 28.65 10.95
N LEU A 344 -12.59 28.19 9.74
CA LEU A 344 -11.53 27.67 8.88
C LEU A 344 -10.61 28.83 8.46
N PRO A 345 -9.31 28.55 8.25
CA PRO A 345 -8.37 29.55 7.78
C PRO A 345 -8.73 30.00 6.37
N SER A 346 -8.59 31.30 6.10
CA SER A 346 -8.76 31.86 4.76
C SER A 346 -7.59 31.46 3.86
N LEU A 347 -7.82 31.49 2.54
CA LEU A 347 -6.80 31.15 1.56
C LEU A 347 -5.58 32.09 1.64
N ASP A 348 -5.76 33.36 1.97
CA ASP A 348 -4.64 34.30 2.15
C ASP A 348 -3.84 34.04 3.43
N GLU A 349 -4.49 33.62 4.52
CA GLU A 349 -3.81 33.19 5.75
C GLU A 349 -3.00 31.91 5.52
N VAL A 350 -3.59 30.92 4.84
CA VAL A 350 -2.87 29.69 4.47
C VAL A 350 -1.69 30.00 3.56
N ARG A 351 -1.86 30.87 2.55
CA ARG A 351 -0.76 31.30 1.67
C ARG A 351 0.37 31.94 2.46
N ARG A 352 0.06 32.85 3.38
CA ARG A 352 1.06 33.54 4.22
C ARG A 352 1.87 32.54 5.05
N ILE A 353 1.18 31.59 5.70
CA ILE A 353 1.82 30.55 6.50
C ILE A 353 2.69 29.62 5.65
N LEU A 354 2.21 29.21 4.47
CA LEU A 354 2.94 28.31 3.58
C LEU A 354 4.12 28.97 2.85
N ALA A 355 4.04 30.28 2.59
CA ALA A 355 5.10 31.05 1.94
C ALA A 355 6.29 31.31 2.86
N GLY A 356 6.10 31.23 4.18
CA GLY A 356 7.10 31.60 5.18
C GLY A 356 7.19 33.12 5.31
N SER A 357 7.13 33.63 6.53
CA SER A 357 7.31 35.05 6.80
C SER A 357 8.79 35.43 6.64
N ASP A 358 9.24 35.74 5.42
CA ASP A 358 10.56 36.32 5.13
C ASP A 358 10.64 37.81 5.56
N GLY A 359 10.10 38.13 6.74
CA GLY A 359 10.29 39.41 7.40
C GLY A 359 11.53 39.34 8.30
N PRO A 360 12.44 40.33 8.25
CA PRO A 360 13.68 40.31 9.04
C PRO A 360 13.49 40.29 10.56
N ASP A 361 12.27 40.57 11.06
CA ASP A 361 11.94 40.67 12.48
C ASP A 361 10.89 39.63 12.96
N GLY A 362 10.52 38.65 12.13
CA GLY A 362 9.53 37.62 12.49
C GLY A 362 10.13 36.47 13.31
N PRO A 363 9.44 35.91 14.32
CA PRO A 363 9.86 34.66 14.94
C PRO A 363 9.94 33.57 13.86
N SER A 364 11.02 32.77 13.90
CA SER A 364 11.23 31.65 12.97
C SER A 364 9.96 30.81 12.87
N SER A 365 9.31 30.81 11.70
CA SER A 365 8.10 30.03 11.48
C SER A 365 8.41 28.55 11.76
N PRO A 366 7.58 27.82 12.53
CA PRO A 366 7.80 26.40 12.76
C PRO A 366 7.88 25.68 11.40
N GLN A 367 8.88 24.81 11.23
CA GLN A 367 8.99 23.98 10.02
C GLN A 367 7.73 23.10 9.93
N LEU A 368 6.83 23.44 9.00
CA LEU A 368 5.60 22.69 8.75
C LEU A 368 5.96 21.31 8.16
N SER A 369 5.35 20.25 8.66
CA SER A 369 5.44 18.92 8.05
C SER A 369 4.78 18.92 6.67
N ASP A 370 5.26 18.07 5.75
CA ASP A 370 4.69 17.95 4.41
C ASP A 370 3.19 17.61 4.45
N ASP A 371 2.77 16.75 5.39
CA ASP A 371 1.35 16.39 5.59
C ASP A 371 0.50 17.60 6.00
N LEU A 372 1.01 18.47 6.88
CA LEU A 372 0.31 19.69 7.27
C LEU A 372 0.24 20.68 6.10
N ARG A 373 1.29 20.79 5.28
CA ARG A 373 1.28 21.63 4.07
C ARG A 373 0.23 21.15 3.06
N GLU A 374 0.13 19.84 2.85
CA GLU A 374 -0.88 19.23 1.97
C GLU A 374 -2.30 19.40 2.51
N ARG A 375 -2.50 19.33 3.83
CA ARG A 375 -3.83 19.53 4.44
C ARG A 375 -4.27 21.00 4.42
N LEU A 376 -3.35 21.92 4.69
CA LEU A 376 -3.58 23.36 4.54
C LEU A 376 -3.95 23.70 3.08
N ALA A 377 -3.27 23.08 2.11
CA ALA A 377 -3.61 23.17 0.69
C ALA A 377 -5.04 22.70 0.40
N GLU A 378 -5.43 21.54 0.94
CA GLU A 378 -6.76 20.97 0.75
C GLU A 378 -7.87 21.93 1.20
N ILE A 379 -7.71 22.48 2.41
CA ILE A 379 -8.67 23.38 3.03
C ILE A 379 -8.72 24.70 2.27
N ALA A 380 -7.57 25.26 1.90
CA ALA A 380 -7.50 26.49 1.12
C ALA A 380 -8.18 26.34 -0.25
N LEU A 381 -8.20 25.14 -0.84
CA LEU A 381 -8.81 24.87 -2.15
C LEU A 381 -10.26 24.40 -2.09
N ALA A 382 -10.79 24.19 -0.88
CA ALA A 382 -12.18 23.84 -0.67
C ALA A 382 -13.07 25.05 -1.01
N GLY A 383 -13.85 24.94 -2.10
CA GLY A 383 -14.78 26.00 -2.51
C GLY A 383 -14.17 27.15 -3.32
N VAL A 384 -12.87 27.12 -3.61
CA VAL A 384 -12.18 28.13 -4.45
C VAL A 384 -12.44 27.89 -5.94
N SER A 385 -12.51 28.98 -6.72
CA SER A 385 -12.68 28.93 -8.17
C SER A 385 -11.54 28.14 -8.84
N LEU A 386 -11.81 27.52 -9.98
CA LEU A 386 -10.78 26.77 -10.71
C LEU A 386 -9.57 27.64 -11.08
N ASP A 387 -9.80 28.90 -11.44
CA ASP A 387 -8.74 29.82 -11.88
C ASP A 387 -7.85 30.28 -10.71
N ASP A 388 -8.44 30.45 -9.53
CA ASP A 388 -7.68 30.75 -8.31
C ASP A 388 -6.92 29.52 -7.82
N ALA A 389 -7.50 28.32 -7.93
CA ALA A 389 -6.82 27.06 -7.66
C ALA A 389 -5.64 26.82 -8.61
N LYS A 390 -5.80 27.13 -9.90
CA LYS A 390 -4.74 27.07 -10.92
C LYS A 390 -3.59 28.02 -10.61
N ARG A 391 -3.88 29.27 -10.24
CA ARG A 391 -2.87 30.25 -9.80
C ARG A 391 -2.16 29.77 -8.54
N TRP A 392 -2.92 29.32 -7.55
CA TRP A 392 -2.37 28.82 -6.30
C TRP A 392 -1.41 27.63 -6.49
N ALA A 393 -1.77 26.67 -7.35
CA ALA A 393 -0.92 25.52 -7.64
C ALA A 393 0.40 25.88 -8.35
N ILE A 394 0.47 27.03 -9.03
CA ILE A 394 1.71 27.55 -9.63
C ILE A 394 2.56 28.24 -8.55
N ASP A 395 1.94 29.06 -7.70
CA ASP A 395 2.64 29.86 -6.70
C ASP A 395 3.15 29.00 -5.52
N ILE A 396 2.34 28.02 -5.10
CA ILE A 396 2.62 27.09 -4.00
C ILE A 396 2.33 25.66 -4.49
N PRO A 397 3.26 25.03 -5.21
CA PRO A 397 3.00 23.71 -5.77
C PRO A 397 2.87 22.64 -4.68
N SER A 398 1.72 21.98 -4.63
CA SER A 398 1.45 20.83 -3.76
C SER A 398 0.70 19.73 -4.51
N ARG A 399 0.79 18.48 -4.03
CA ARG A 399 0.11 17.33 -4.65
C ARG A 399 -1.40 17.56 -4.65
N THR A 400 -1.92 18.08 -3.55
CA THR A 400 -3.33 18.40 -3.39
C THR A 400 -3.79 19.51 -4.34
N ALA A 401 -2.96 20.55 -4.55
CA ALA A 401 -3.21 21.60 -5.55
C ALA A 401 -3.50 21.02 -6.93
N VAL A 402 -2.54 20.20 -7.36
CA VAL A 402 -2.55 19.60 -8.69
C VAL A 402 -3.73 18.67 -8.85
N ARG A 403 -4.00 17.83 -7.84
CA ARG A 403 -5.15 16.92 -7.85
C ARG A 403 -6.47 17.66 -7.98
N VAL A 404 -6.69 18.71 -7.17
CA VAL A 404 -7.92 19.50 -7.23
C VAL A 404 -8.08 20.18 -8.59
N VAL A 405 -7.02 20.80 -9.11
CA VAL A 405 -7.05 21.46 -10.42
C VAL A 405 -7.33 20.46 -11.54
N LEU A 406 -6.66 19.31 -11.55
CA LEU A 406 -6.84 18.29 -12.59
C LEU A 406 -8.19 17.58 -12.51
N THR A 407 -8.76 17.43 -11.32
CA THR A 407 -10.11 16.84 -11.14
C THR A 407 -11.21 17.79 -11.63
N ARG A 408 -10.99 19.11 -11.53
CA ARG A 408 -11.98 20.14 -11.87
C ARG A 408 -11.77 20.77 -13.25
N SER A 409 -10.63 20.56 -13.90
CA SER A 409 -10.31 21.21 -15.18
C SER A 409 -10.94 20.49 -16.36
N GLU A 410 -11.56 21.27 -17.25
CA GLU A 410 -11.85 20.81 -18.60
C GLU A 410 -10.55 20.68 -19.43
N PRO A 411 -10.53 19.83 -20.47
CA PRO A 411 -9.35 19.66 -21.33
C PRO A 411 -8.87 20.97 -21.96
N THR A 412 -9.81 21.86 -22.27
CA THR A 412 -9.59 23.20 -22.82
C THR A 412 -9.00 24.12 -21.75
N GLY A 413 -7.70 24.42 -21.87
CA GLY A 413 -6.95 25.29 -20.95
C GLY A 413 -6.13 24.56 -19.88
N MET A 414 -6.29 23.24 -19.74
CA MET A 414 -5.42 22.41 -18.91
C MET A 414 -3.98 22.39 -19.43
N LEU A 415 -3.82 22.44 -20.76
CA LEU A 415 -2.51 22.50 -21.42
C LEU A 415 -1.73 23.74 -21.01
N ASP A 416 -2.27 24.93 -21.24
CA ASP A 416 -1.56 26.17 -20.90
C ASP A 416 -1.19 26.24 -19.41
N TRP A 417 -2.07 25.77 -18.52
CA TRP A 417 -1.79 25.71 -17.09
C TRP A 417 -0.65 24.73 -16.74
N LEU A 418 -0.67 23.50 -17.25
CA LEU A 418 0.41 22.53 -16.98
C LEU A 418 1.76 23.03 -17.48
N SER A 419 1.78 23.83 -18.55
CA SER A 419 3.02 24.43 -19.06
C SER A 419 3.61 25.46 -18.09
N ARG A 420 2.76 26.15 -17.32
CA ARG A 420 3.16 27.10 -16.27
C ARG A 420 3.52 26.40 -14.97
N LEU A 421 2.92 25.25 -14.69
CA LEU A 421 3.24 24.40 -13.53
C LEU A 421 4.58 23.68 -13.72
N ALA A 422 4.91 23.23 -14.93
CA ALA A 422 6.10 22.44 -15.25
C ALA A 422 7.39 23.28 -15.29
N THR A 423 7.78 23.84 -14.14
CA THR A 423 9.02 24.62 -13.98
C THR A 423 10.08 23.85 -13.18
N PRO A 424 11.37 24.20 -13.29
CA PRO A 424 12.42 23.58 -12.47
C PRO A 424 12.26 23.75 -10.95
N ARG A 425 11.37 24.65 -10.50
CA ARG A 425 11.09 24.92 -9.09
C ARG A 425 10.02 24.02 -8.50
N THR A 426 9.29 23.29 -9.32
CA THR A 426 8.17 22.45 -8.88
C THR A 426 8.69 21.15 -8.26
N PRO A 427 8.26 20.78 -7.03
CA PRO A 427 8.75 19.58 -6.37
C PRO A 427 8.42 18.31 -7.16
N GLU A 428 9.33 17.33 -7.11
CA GLU A 428 9.21 16.04 -7.80
C GLU A 428 7.86 15.37 -7.55
N GLY A 429 7.49 15.23 -6.28
CA GLY A 429 6.27 14.55 -5.86
C GLY A 429 4.98 15.22 -6.33
N VAL A 430 4.99 16.53 -6.61
CA VAL A 430 3.81 17.28 -7.11
C VAL A 430 3.54 16.94 -8.56
N MET A 431 4.61 16.82 -9.33
CA MET A 431 4.51 16.52 -10.74
C MET A 431 4.29 15.01 -11.01
N GLU A 432 4.75 14.13 -10.11
CA GLU A 432 4.33 12.72 -10.08
C GLU A 432 2.80 12.60 -9.92
N GLU A 433 2.20 13.38 -9.01
CA GLU A 433 0.74 13.41 -8.85
C GLU A 433 0.04 13.93 -10.11
N ALA A 434 0.57 14.99 -10.74
CA ALA A 434 0.05 15.51 -12.01
C ALA A 434 0.03 14.43 -13.09
N PHE A 435 1.14 13.69 -13.20
CA PHE A 435 1.30 12.60 -14.14
C PHE A 435 0.30 11.46 -13.87
N MET A 436 0.13 11.06 -12.60
CA MET A 436 -0.82 10.01 -12.20
C MET A 436 -2.27 10.38 -12.52
N GLN A 437 -2.68 11.61 -12.20
CA GLN A 437 -4.03 12.10 -12.50
C GLN A 437 -4.30 12.18 -14.01
N LEU A 438 -3.31 12.63 -14.80
CA LEU A 438 -3.44 12.68 -16.26
C LEU A 438 -3.51 11.29 -16.91
N LEU A 439 -2.79 10.31 -16.37
CA LEU A 439 -2.90 8.91 -16.78
C LEU A 439 -4.30 8.34 -16.52
N GLN A 440 -4.91 8.69 -15.38
CA GLN A 440 -6.27 8.27 -15.03
C GLN A 440 -7.32 8.98 -15.92
N ASN A 441 -7.13 10.27 -16.20
CA ASN A 441 -8.07 11.12 -16.95
C ASN A 441 -7.93 11.06 -18.48
N LYS A 442 -7.05 10.19 -19.02
CA LYS A 442 -6.91 9.88 -20.46
C LYS A 442 -6.60 11.07 -21.40
N SER A 443 -6.04 12.18 -20.90
CA SER A 443 -5.72 13.34 -21.75
C SER A 443 -4.31 13.26 -22.35
N GLU A 444 -4.17 12.53 -23.45
CA GLU A 444 -2.91 12.33 -24.20
C GLU A 444 -2.15 13.64 -24.56
N PRO A 445 -2.80 14.72 -25.06
CA PRO A 445 -2.11 15.97 -25.36
C PRO A 445 -1.49 16.64 -24.13
N ALA A 446 -2.15 16.51 -22.98
CA ALA A 446 -1.72 17.13 -21.72
C ALA A 446 -0.58 16.38 -21.07
N LEU A 447 -0.63 15.05 -21.14
CA LEU A 447 0.47 14.21 -20.73
C LEU A 447 1.74 14.51 -21.53
N ARG A 448 1.62 14.60 -22.87
CA ARG A 448 2.75 14.91 -23.75
C ARG A 448 3.39 16.25 -23.42
N MET A 449 2.59 17.30 -23.31
CA MET A 449 3.11 18.63 -23.06
C MET A 449 3.72 18.78 -21.64
N LEU A 450 3.21 18.05 -20.64
CA LEU A 450 3.86 17.95 -19.32
C LEU A 450 5.27 17.38 -19.43
N LEU A 451 5.42 16.30 -20.21
CA LEU A 451 6.71 15.63 -20.43
C LEU A 451 7.67 16.50 -21.25
N ASP A 452 7.18 17.18 -22.29
CA ASP A 452 7.98 18.05 -23.17
C ASP A 452 8.55 19.28 -22.42
N ARG A 453 7.84 19.78 -21.41
CA ARG A 453 8.23 20.98 -20.64
C ARG A 453 8.99 20.68 -19.36
N TRP A 454 8.93 19.45 -18.86
CA TRP A 454 9.64 19.06 -17.64
C TRP A 454 11.13 18.83 -17.92
N SER A 455 11.99 19.65 -17.32
CA SER A 455 13.46 19.50 -17.41
C SER A 455 14.16 18.98 -16.13
N GLY A 456 13.44 18.69 -15.05
CA GLY A 456 13.99 18.20 -13.78
C GLY A 456 14.31 16.68 -13.72
N PRO A 457 15.33 16.27 -12.94
CA PRO A 457 15.62 14.86 -12.64
C PRO A 457 14.65 14.35 -11.58
N GLY A 458 13.46 13.86 -11.98
CA GLY A 458 12.43 13.54 -10.98
C GLY A 458 11.21 12.74 -11.45
N LEU A 459 11.36 11.94 -12.50
CA LEU A 459 10.38 10.89 -12.76
C LEU A 459 11.16 9.59 -12.53
N GLY A 460 11.44 9.28 -11.26
CA GLY A 460 12.31 8.16 -10.81
C GLY A 460 11.58 6.85 -10.49
N ASP A 461 12.25 5.91 -9.80
CA ASP A 461 11.75 4.55 -9.45
C ASP A 461 10.34 4.47 -8.82
N ALA A 462 9.78 5.57 -8.32
CA ALA A 462 8.42 5.64 -7.78
C ALA A 462 7.33 5.52 -8.86
N TRP A 463 7.47 6.15 -10.05
CA TRP A 463 6.45 6.03 -11.10
C TRP A 463 6.39 4.62 -11.69
N ILE A 464 7.52 3.94 -11.83
CA ILE A 464 7.58 2.54 -12.31
C ILE A 464 6.88 1.63 -11.29
N ARG A 465 7.12 1.84 -9.99
CA ARG A 465 6.45 1.09 -8.91
C ARG A 465 4.95 1.36 -8.86
N GLN A 466 4.52 2.59 -9.10
CA GLN A 466 3.11 2.98 -9.04
C GLN A 466 2.33 2.59 -10.30
N LEU A 467 2.95 2.64 -11.49
CA LEU A 467 2.40 2.03 -12.70
C LEU A 467 2.20 0.52 -12.54
N ARG A 468 3.12 -0.17 -11.86
CA ARG A 468 2.97 -1.59 -11.51
C ARG A 468 1.82 -1.81 -10.51
N ALA A 469 1.65 -0.92 -9.52
CA ALA A 469 0.55 -0.98 -8.55
C ALA A 469 -0.82 -0.72 -9.19
N GLU A 470 -0.91 0.22 -10.15
CA GLU A 470 -2.16 0.51 -10.86
C GLU A 470 -2.49 -0.58 -11.89
N ALA A 471 -1.48 -1.16 -12.53
CA ALA A 471 -1.64 -2.36 -13.35
C ALA A 471 -2.13 -3.56 -12.51
N LEU A 472 -1.72 -3.67 -11.24
CA LEU A 472 -2.23 -4.66 -10.29
C LEU A 472 -3.69 -4.39 -9.89
N ARG A 473 -4.09 -3.13 -9.65
CA ARG A 473 -5.50 -2.78 -9.39
C ARG A 473 -6.42 -3.04 -10.58
N GLY A 474 -5.97 -2.74 -11.80
CA GLY A 474 -6.70 -3.08 -13.03
C GLY A 474 -6.85 -4.60 -13.25
N ARG A 475 -5.94 -5.42 -12.72
CA ARG A 475 -6.11 -6.89 -12.69
C ARG A 475 -7.23 -7.31 -11.73
N MET A 476 -7.38 -6.65 -10.57
CA MET A 476 -8.42 -7.01 -9.59
C MET A 476 -9.83 -6.81 -10.16
N GLN A 477 -10.10 -5.69 -10.84
CA GLN A 477 -11.40 -5.47 -11.49
C GLN A 477 -11.71 -6.49 -12.60
N ASN A 478 -10.68 -6.98 -13.31
CA ASN A 478 -10.82 -8.07 -14.28
C ASN A 478 -10.93 -9.46 -13.62
N THR A 479 -10.47 -9.61 -12.37
CA THR A 479 -10.62 -10.84 -11.59
C THR A 479 -12.03 -10.93 -11.00
N ASP A 480 -12.62 -9.80 -10.60
CA ASP A 480 -14.02 -9.73 -10.16
C ASP A 480 -15.00 -10.06 -11.31
N LEU A 481 -14.68 -9.65 -12.54
CA LEU A 481 -15.42 -10.06 -13.75
C LEU A 481 -15.24 -11.56 -14.06
N ARG A 482 -14.06 -12.14 -13.80
CA ARG A 482 -13.82 -13.59 -13.93
C ARG A 482 -14.61 -14.43 -12.93
N ASN A 483 -14.85 -13.92 -11.73
CA ASN A 483 -15.66 -14.60 -10.72
C ASN A 483 -17.16 -14.47 -10.99
N ALA A 484 -17.60 -13.45 -11.74
CA ALA A 484 -18.99 -13.33 -12.19
C ALA A 484 -19.35 -14.29 -13.34
N ASP A 485 -18.37 -14.66 -14.17
CA ASP A 485 -18.55 -15.52 -15.37
C ASP A 485 -18.43 -17.04 -15.11
N GLU A 486 -18.30 -17.49 -13.85
CA GLU A 486 -18.45 -18.92 -13.53
C GLU A 486 -19.91 -19.41 -13.70
N VAL A 487 -20.86 -18.52 -13.98
CA VAL A 487 -22.22 -18.87 -14.45
C VAL A 487 -22.29 -18.80 -15.98
N GLY A 488 -21.54 -19.69 -16.63
CA GLY A 488 -21.86 -20.27 -17.94
C GLY A 488 -21.89 -19.35 -19.16
N THR A 489 -20.79 -19.32 -19.93
CA THR A 489 -20.76 -19.72 -21.36
C THR A 489 -19.33 -19.57 -21.91
N TRP A 490 -18.79 -20.66 -22.44
CA TRP A 490 -17.45 -20.71 -23.04
C TRP A 490 -17.54 -20.49 -24.55
N SER A 491 -17.23 -19.29 -25.06
CA SER A 491 -16.86 -19.11 -26.49
C SER A 491 -16.20 -17.78 -26.90
N SER A 492 -15.44 -17.06 -26.05
CA SER A 492 -14.70 -15.86 -26.54
C SER A 492 -13.35 -15.57 -25.85
N LEU A 493 -12.64 -16.60 -25.39
CA LEU A 493 -11.34 -16.47 -24.70
C LEU A 493 -10.17 -15.91 -25.56
N SER A 494 -10.37 -15.60 -26.83
CA SER A 494 -9.34 -14.95 -27.66
C SER A 494 -9.33 -13.43 -27.57
N GLU A 495 -10.35 -12.78 -26.99
CA GLU A 495 -10.42 -11.30 -26.91
C GLU A 495 -10.17 -10.74 -25.49
N VAL A 496 -10.17 -11.59 -24.46
CA VAL A 496 -10.06 -11.19 -23.03
C VAL A 496 -8.61 -11.28 -22.50
N SER A 497 -7.63 -11.65 -23.32
CA SER A 497 -6.20 -11.66 -22.95
C SER A 497 -5.53 -10.28 -23.04
N ARG A 498 -6.29 -9.19 -22.93
CA ARG A 498 -5.73 -7.84 -22.94
C ARG A 498 -5.05 -7.57 -21.61
N ASN A 499 -3.72 -7.63 -21.64
CA ASN A 499 -2.86 -7.27 -20.52
C ASN A 499 -2.94 -5.75 -20.30
N PRO A 500 -3.58 -5.26 -19.22
CA PRO A 500 -3.73 -3.82 -18.98
C PRO A 500 -2.38 -3.12 -18.79
N GLU A 501 -1.36 -3.86 -18.32
CA GLU A 501 0.02 -3.38 -18.20
C GLU A 501 0.66 -3.18 -19.57
N ALA A 502 0.44 -4.11 -20.51
CA ALA A 502 0.89 -3.96 -21.89
C ALA A 502 0.11 -2.86 -22.60
N GLU A 503 -1.18 -2.67 -22.30
CA GLU A 503 -2.00 -1.62 -22.92
C GLU A 503 -1.69 -0.23 -22.37
N LEU A 504 -1.39 -0.10 -21.08
CA LEU A 504 -0.98 1.14 -20.44
C LEU A 504 0.45 1.51 -20.83
N MET A 505 1.37 0.53 -20.87
CA MET A 505 2.71 0.72 -21.42
C MET A 505 2.66 0.97 -22.93
N ASP A 506 1.83 0.26 -23.71
CA ASP A 506 1.67 0.56 -25.13
C ASP A 506 1.04 1.92 -25.37
N ARG A 507 0.20 2.44 -24.46
CA ARG A 507 -0.32 3.82 -24.52
C ARG A 507 0.77 4.83 -24.19
N VAL A 508 1.47 4.71 -23.06
CA VAL A 508 2.61 5.60 -22.72
C VAL A 508 3.67 5.57 -23.82
N VAL A 509 4.01 4.38 -24.31
CA VAL A 509 4.94 4.18 -25.42
C VAL A 509 4.31 4.64 -26.74
N SER A 510 2.99 4.58 -26.97
CA SER A 510 2.28 5.14 -28.15
C SER A 510 2.35 6.65 -28.21
N VAL A 511 2.12 7.31 -27.06
CA VAL A 511 2.24 8.77 -26.91
C VAL A 511 3.68 9.20 -27.21
N LEU A 512 4.66 8.44 -26.71
CA LEU A 512 6.09 8.66 -26.96
C LEU A 512 6.58 8.15 -28.34
N LYS A 513 5.84 7.26 -29.02
CA LYS A 513 6.19 6.62 -30.33
C LYS A 513 6.06 7.59 -31.50
N SER A 514 5.36 8.72 -31.36
CA SER A 514 5.05 9.64 -32.46
C SER A 514 6.11 10.71 -32.73
N GLY A 515 7.21 10.73 -31.97
CA GLY A 515 8.37 11.58 -32.26
C GLY A 515 9.17 11.03 -33.46
N PRO A 516 9.46 11.83 -34.51
CA PRO A 516 10.23 11.37 -35.67
C PRO A 516 11.59 10.76 -35.28
N ALA A 517 12.25 11.30 -34.26
CA ALA A 517 13.50 10.75 -33.72
C ALA A 517 13.37 9.32 -33.16
N VAL A 518 12.25 9.00 -32.51
CA VAL A 518 11.99 7.65 -31.96
C VAL A 518 11.70 6.66 -33.10
N ALA A 519 10.95 7.08 -34.11
CA ALA A 519 10.67 6.25 -35.30
C ALA A 519 11.97 5.89 -36.04
N ASP A 520 12.85 6.86 -36.26
CA ASP A 520 14.16 6.65 -36.89
C ASP A 520 15.05 5.70 -36.07
N CYS A 521 15.06 5.86 -34.74
CA CYS A 521 15.76 4.95 -33.84
C CYS A 521 15.22 3.51 -33.94
N ARG A 522 13.90 3.32 -33.96
CA ARG A 522 13.28 1.98 -34.10
C ARG A 522 13.61 1.36 -35.45
N ALA A 523 13.52 2.12 -36.54
CA ALA A 523 13.87 1.63 -37.87
C ALA A 523 15.33 1.14 -37.93
N SER A 524 16.25 1.94 -37.36
CA SER A 524 17.68 1.62 -37.32
C SER A 524 17.98 0.37 -36.48
N LEU A 525 17.30 0.21 -35.33
CA LEU A 525 17.43 -0.99 -34.49
C LEU A 525 16.84 -2.25 -35.13
N ARG A 526 15.73 -2.12 -35.85
CA ARG A 526 15.14 -3.24 -36.62
C ARG A 526 16.03 -3.65 -37.78
N GLU A 527 16.61 -2.69 -38.50
CA GLU A 527 17.59 -2.96 -39.56
C GLU A 527 18.84 -3.64 -38.99
N PHE A 528 19.31 -3.20 -37.82
CA PHE A 528 20.41 -3.84 -37.10
C PHE A 528 20.07 -5.29 -36.72
N SER A 529 18.91 -5.54 -36.14
CA SER A 529 18.50 -6.90 -35.73
C SER A 529 18.23 -7.84 -36.91
N GLN A 530 17.87 -7.31 -38.08
CA GLN A 530 17.77 -8.07 -39.33
C GLN A 530 19.14 -8.45 -39.90
N ARG A 531 20.12 -7.52 -39.86
CA ARG A 531 21.48 -7.76 -40.36
C ARG A 531 22.29 -8.69 -39.44
N GLU A 532 22.07 -8.57 -38.13
CA GLU A 532 22.75 -9.35 -37.10
C GLU A 532 21.71 -10.24 -36.37
N PRO A 533 21.28 -11.38 -36.94
CA PRO A 533 20.19 -12.19 -36.37
C PRO A 533 20.57 -12.89 -35.04
N LEU A 534 19.55 -13.35 -34.32
CA LEU A 534 19.67 -14.00 -33.00
C LEU A 534 20.45 -15.33 -33.06
N GLY A 535 21.09 -15.71 -31.95
CA GLY A 535 21.53 -17.10 -31.72
C GLY A 535 22.81 -17.55 -32.42
N LYS A 536 23.54 -16.64 -33.07
CA LYS A 536 24.94 -16.87 -33.48
C LYS A 536 25.81 -15.96 -32.65
N ALA A 537 27.06 -16.34 -32.34
CA ALA A 537 28.02 -15.41 -31.75
C ALA A 537 28.16 -14.23 -32.71
N ARG A 538 27.38 -13.16 -32.49
CA ARG A 538 27.27 -12.05 -33.43
C ARG A 538 28.64 -11.42 -33.52
N GLY A 539 29.30 -11.58 -34.66
CA GLY A 539 30.56 -10.93 -34.98
C GLY A 539 30.30 -9.46 -35.31
N VAL A 540 29.67 -8.74 -34.39
CA VAL A 540 29.20 -7.37 -34.62
C VAL A 540 30.38 -6.50 -34.97
N THR A 541 30.43 -6.06 -36.24
CA THR A 541 31.45 -5.12 -36.70
C THR A 541 31.18 -3.75 -36.10
N GLU A 542 32.25 -3.02 -35.76
CA GLU A 542 32.13 -1.70 -35.15
C GLU A 542 31.36 -0.71 -36.03
N GLY A 543 31.51 -0.80 -37.35
CA GLY A 543 30.76 0.03 -38.31
C GLY A 543 29.25 -0.23 -38.32
N SER A 544 28.83 -1.50 -38.22
CA SER A 544 27.40 -1.87 -38.14
C SER A 544 26.78 -1.35 -36.84
N LEU A 545 27.48 -1.52 -35.73
CA LEU A 545 27.05 -1.03 -34.42
C LEU A 545 26.94 0.50 -34.40
N ASN A 546 27.97 1.23 -34.87
CA ASN A 546 27.95 2.69 -34.86
C ASN A 546 26.81 3.28 -35.69
N ARG A 547 26.50 2.66 -36.84
CA ARG A 547 25.38 3.09 -37.69
C ARG A 547 24.03 2.89 -37.00
N ALA A 548 23.85 1.75 -36.31
CA ALA A 548 22.63 1.46 -35.58
C ALA A 548 22.45 2.34 -34.33
N LEU A 549 23.55 2.74 -33.69
CA LEU A 549 23.53 3.51 -32.44
C LEU A 549 23.52 5.03 -32.65
N ALA A 550 23.90 5.55 -33.81
CA ALA A 550 23.94 7.00 -34.05
C ALA A 550 22.59 7.70 -33.75
N PRO A 551 21.43 7.16 -34.16
CA PRO A 551 20.13 7.72 -33.79
C PRO A 551 19.86 7.65 -32.28
N LEU A 552 20.24 6.56 -31.61
CA LEU A 552 20.07 6.43 -30.16
C LEU A 552 20.96 7.41 -29.38
N VAL A 553 22.19 7.66 -29.85
CA VAL A 553 23.07 8.68 -29.25
C VAL A 553 22.45 10.07 -29.38
N ALA A 554 21.79 10.38 -30.50
CA ALA A 554 21.04 11.61 -30.66
C ALA A 554 19.82 11.65 -29.71
N LEU A 555 19.03 10.57 -29.67
CA LEU A 555 17.86 10.45 -28.79
C LEU A 555 18.22 10.64 -27.32
N ARG A 556 19.41 10.20 -26.89
CA ARG A 556 19.88 10.37 -25.50
C ARG A 556 20.12 11.81 -25.06
N LYS A 557 20.22 12.74 -26.00
CA LYS A 557 20.32 14.17 -25.69
C LYS A 557 18.96 14.82 -25.48
N GLU A 558 17.89 14.10 -25.81
CA GLU A 558 16.50 14.53 -25.71
C GLU A 558 15.80 13.85 -24.51
N PRO A 559 14.65 14.36 -24.04
CA PRO A 559 13.87 13.75 -22.96
C PRO A 559 13.52 12.27 -23.22
N GLU A 560 13.29 11.91 -24.48
CA GLU A 560 13.00 10.55 -24.95
C GLU A 560 14.20 9.60 -24.85
N GLY A 561 15.38 10.10 -24.51
CA GLY A 561 16.60 9.32 -24.26
C GLY A 561 16.40 8.17 -23.27
N ARG A 562 15.42 8.28 -22.38
CA ARG A 562 15.03 7.24 -21.41
C ARG A 562 14.43 5.98 -22.07
N LEU A 563 14.02 6.05 -23.35
CA LEU A 563 13.54 4.91 -24.12
C LEU A 563 14.66 4.03 -24.69
N THR A 564 15.93 4.43 -24.53
CA THR A 564 17.08 3.73 -25.09
C THR A 564 17.12 2.25 -24.68
N ALA A 565 17.05 1.96 -23.37
CA ALA A 565 17.10 0.59 -22.88
C ALA A 565 15.87 -0.25 -23.31
N PRO A 566 14.62 0.24 -23.20
CA PRO A 566 13.45 -0.45 -23.76
C PRO A 566 13.57 -0.76 -25.25
N MET A 567 14.01 0.20 -26.08
CA MET A 567 14.13 0.02 -27.52
C MET A 567 15.22 -1.00 -27.90
N LEU A 568 16.34 -1.01 -27.18
CA LEU A 568 17.37 -2.03 -27.36
C LEU A 568 16.84 -3.45 -27.02
N ARG A 569 15.97 -3.56 -26.02
CA ARG A 569 15.38 -4.85 -25.63
C ARG A 569 14.36 -5.35 -26.64
N GLU A 570 13.48 -4.48 -27.10
CA GLU A 570 12.34 -4.80 -27.96
C GLU A 570 12.72 -4.78 -29.45
N ASP A 571 13.03 -3.60 -30.00
CA ASP A 571 13.34 -3.44 -31.43
C ASP A 571 14.74 -3.98 -31.79
N GLY A 572 15.69 -3.86 -30.85
CA GLY A 572 17.02 -4.46 -30.96
C GLY A 572 17.05 -5.97 -30.69
N LYS A 573 15.93 -6.54 -30.23
CA LYS A 573 15.75 -7.97 -29.90
C LYS A 573 16.76 -8.54 -28.90
N LEU A 574 17.35 -7.69 -28.05
CA LEU A 574 18.34 -8.14 -27.09
C LEU A 574 17.74 -9.09 -26.03
N SER A 575 16.49 -8.87 -25.65
CA SER A 575 15.79 -9.71 -24.66
C SER A 575 15.62 -11.14 -25.17
N GLU A 576 15.25 -11.28 -26.44
CA GLU A 576 15.10 -12.55 -27.15
C GLU A 576 16.47 -13.22 -27.40
N ALA A 577 17.50 -12.42 -27.69
CA ALA A 577 18.87 -12.90 -27.92
C ALA A 577 19.45 -13.55 -26.68
N LEU A 578 19.32 -12.86 -25.54
CA LEU A 578 19.74 -13.37 -24.24
C LEU A 578 18.96 -14.63 -23.85
N HIS A 579 17.64 -14.65 -24.06
CA HIS A 579 16.83 -15.84 -23.80
C HIS A 579 17.29 -17.05 -24.63
N ALA A 580 17.49 -16.84 -25.94
CA ALA A 580 18.00 -17.86 -26.83
C ALA A 580 19.39 -18.34 -26.39
N ALA A 581 20.30 -17.42 -26.03
CA ALA A 581 21.65 -17.73 -25.57
C ALA A 581 21.69 -18.60 -24.30
N CYS A 582 20.72 -18.43 -23.39
CA CYS A 582 20.57 -19.30 -22.20
C CYS A 582 20.19 -20.74 -22.53
N GLY A 583 19.61 -21.00 -23.71
CA GLY A 583 19.25 -22.32 -24.17
C GLY A 583 20.47 -23.18 -24.57
N TRP A 584 21.61 -22.57 -24.89
CA TRP A 584 22.81 -23.26 -25.36
C TRP A 584 23.62 -23.87 -24.21
N ILE A 585 24.33 -24.98 -24.50
CA ILE A 585 25.20 -25.65 -23.53
C ILE A 585 26.48 -24.83 -23.29
N ASP A 586 27.02 -24.19 -24.32
CA ASP A 586 28.23 -23.36 -24.25
C ASP A 586 27.91 -21.91 -23.82
N ALA A 587 28.75 -21.33 -22.97
CA ALA A 587 28.64 -19.95 -22.50
C ALA A 587 29.10 -18.92 -23.56
N ARG A 588 29.76 -19.34 -24.65
CA ARG A 588 30.25 -18.42 -25.71
C ARG A 588 29.18 -17.51 -26.29
N ALA A 589 27.98 -18.04 -26.55
CA ALA A 589 26.87 -17.25 -27.09
C ALA A 589 26.41 -16.17 -26.09
N LEU A 590 26.28 -16.55 -24.81
CA LEU A 590 25.93 -15.62 -23.74
C LEU A 590 27.02 -14.54 -23.57
N LEU A 591 28.30 -14.92 -23.56
CA LEU A 591 29.43 -14.00 -23.45
C LEU A 591 29.48 -13.00 -24.61
N ALA A 592 29.12 -13.41 -25.83
CA ALA A 592 29.02 -12.51 -26.97
C ALA A 592 27.92 -11.44 -26.77
N GLU A 593 26.75 -11.84 -26.28
CA GLU A 593 25.66 -10.89 -25.97
C GLU A 593 26.01 -9.97 -24.78
N LEU A 594 26.63 -10.50 -23.74
CA LEU A 594 27.13 -9.70 -22.61
C LEU A 594 28.22 -8.71 -23.03
N ALA A 595 29.09 -9.09 -23.97
CA ALA A 595 30.07 -8.18 -24.57
C ALA A 595 29.39 -7.08 -25.40
N LEU A 596 28.32 -7.39 -26.12
CA LEU A 596 27.51 -6.41 -26.83
C LEU A 596 26.86 -5.43 -25.85
N ILE A 597 26.23 -5.91 -24.78
CA ILE A 597 25.62 -5.06 -23.74
C ILE A 597 26.67 -4.12 -23.12
N ARG A 598 27.86 -4.63 -22.83
CA ARG A 598 28.97 -3.79 -22.33
C ARG A 598 29.35 -2.69 -23.33
N ARG A 599 29.46 -3.02 -24.62
CA ARG A 599 29.76 -2.02 -25.67
C ARG A 599 28.63 -0.99 -25.81
N LEU A 600 27.37 -1.42 -25.73
CA LEU A 600 26.20 -0.55 -25.72
C LEU A 600 26.24 0.39 -24.52
N ALA A 601 26.49 -0.14 -23.32
CA ALA A 601 26.60 0.63 -22.09
C ALA A 601 27.65 1.73 -22.19
N GLN A 602 28.82 1.42 -22.74
CA GLN A 602 29.89 2.39 -22.94
C GLN A 602 29.55 3.43 -24.01
N LYS A 603 29.05 3.01 -25.19
CA LYS A 603 28.77 3.93 -26.31
C LYS A 603 27.58 4.85 -26.06
N LEU A 604 26.61 4.38 -25.30
CA LEU A 604 25.41 5.14 -24.96
C LEU A 604 25.50 5.80 -23.58
N ALA A 605 26.55 5.55 -22.79
CA ALA A 605 26.62 5.97 -21.40
C ALA A 605 25.37 5.56 -20.61
N LEU A 606 25.03 4.26 -20.66
CA LEU A 606 23.87 3.71 -19.93
C LEU A 606 24.13 3.76 -18.42
N SER A 607 23.09 4.06 -17.64
CA SER A 607 23.14 3.96 -16.19
C SER A 607 23.18 2.50 -15.72
N GLY A 608 23.60 2.26 -14.48
CA GLY A 608 23.56 0.93 -13.88
C GLY A 608 22.17 0.30 -13.94
N ASP A 609 21.11 1.07 -13.67
CA ASP A 609 19.72 0.59 -13.72
C ASP A 609 19.29 0.25 -15.15
N GLU A 610 19.71 1.05 -16.16
CA GLU A 610 19.48 0.73 -17.57
C GLU A 610 20.17 -0.58 -17.97
N ILE A 611 21.42 -0.79 -17.53
CA ILE A 611 22.17 -2.03 -17.74
C ILE A 611 21.45 -3.21 -17.08
N GLY A 612 20.99 -3.05 -15.83
CA GLY A 612 20.19 -4.07 -15.13
C GLY A 612 18.90 -4.42 -15.87
N ALA A 613 18.20 -3.42 -16.41
CA ALA A 613 16.99 -3.62 -17.20
C ALA A 613 17.27 -4.41 -18.50
N LEU A 614 18.42 -4.19 -19.17
CA LEU A 614 18.82 -4.96 -20.35
C LEU A 614 19.03 -6.45 -20.05
N LEU A 615 19.36 -6.81 -18.81
CA LEU A 615 19.53 -8.20 -18.34
C LEU A 615 18.20 -8.88 -17.97
N HIS A 616 17.06 -8.32 -18.37
CA HIS A 616 15.77 -8.97 -18.24
C HIS A 616 15.34 -9.56 -19.58
N VAL A 617 15.06 -10.86 -19.58
CA VAL A 617 14.70 -11.62 -20.78
C VAL A 617 13.20 -11.86 -20.88
N ARG A 618 12.69 -11.91 -22.10
CA ARG A 618 11.29 -12.17 -22.43
C ARG A 618 11.27 -13.31 -23.44
N GLY A 619 10.43 -14.32 -23.22
CA GLY A 619 10.26 -15.47 -24.10
C GLY A 619 8.80 -15.86 -24.20
N GLY A 620 8.42 -16.65 -25.21
CA GLY A 620 7.03 -17.14 -25.36
C GLY A 620 6.52 -17.90 -24.12
N ASP A 621 7.45 -18.49 -23.36
CA ASP A 621 7.18 -19.22 -22.12
C ASP A 621 7.03 -18.32 -20.89
N PHE A 622 7.37 -17.03 -20.98
CA PHE A 622 7.36 -16.08 -19.86
C PHE A 622 6.45 -14.87 -20.16
N PRO A 623 5.31 -14.73 -19.47
CA PRO A 623 4.39 -13.61 -19.69
C PRO A 623 4.95 -12.25 -19.23
N VAL A 624 6.02 -12.25 -18.43
CA VAL A 624 6.65 -11.06 -17.82
C VAL A 624 8.18 -11.14 -17.99
N PRO A 625 8.90 -10.02 -18.18
CA PRO A 625 10.36 -10.01 -18.18
C PRO A 625 10.96 -10.66 -16.95
N TYR A 626 11.90 -11.59 -17.16
CA TYR A 626 12.49 -12.41 -16.12
C TYR A 626 13.98 -12.10 -15.96
N PRO A 627 14.53 -12.02 -14.74
CA PRO A 627 15.96 -11.78 -14.54
C PRO A 627 16.84 -12.86 -15.18
N LEU A 628 17.82 -12.47 -16.01
CA LEU A 628 18.71 -13.39 -16.73
C LEU A 628 19.41 -14.39 -15.81
N ILE A 629 19.91 -13.94 -14.65
CA ILE A 629 20.59 -14.80 -13.67
C ILE A 629 19.68 -15.95 -13.22
N GLY A 630 18.38 -15.69 -13.01
CA GLY A 630 17.42 -16.70 -12.59
C GLY A 630 17.18 -17.75 -13.67
N ILE A 631 17.07 -17.36 -14.93
CA ILE A 631 16.90 -18.31 -16.05
C ILE A 631 18.13 -19.18 -16.25
N VAL A 632 19.32 -18.57 -16.18
CA VAL A 632 20.58 -19.31 -16.33
C VAL A 632 20.72 -20.38 -15.24
N VAL A 633 20.42 -20.03 -13.99
CA VAL A 633 20.47 -20.96 -12.86
C VAL A 633 19.40 -22.05 -12.99
N GLN A 634 18.16 -21.68 -13.33
CA GLN A 634 17.06 -22.64 -13.50
C GLN A 634 17.26 -23.63 -14.65
N ASN A 635 17.97 -23.22 -15.70
CA ASN A 635 18.33 -24.10 -16.81
C ASN A 635 19.54 -25.01 -16.49
N GLY A 636 20.08 -24.95 -15.27
CA GLY A 636 21.24 -25.75 -14.85
C GLY A 636 22.53 -25.39 -15.57
N ARG A 637 22.68 -24.12 -15.96
CA ARG A 637 23.79 -23.64 -16.80
C ARG A 637 24.93 -23.07 -15.95
N GLN A 638 25.68 -23.95 -15.28
CA GLN A 638 26.74 -23.56 -14.33
C GLN A 638 27.80 -22.62 -14.92
N ALA A 639 28.29 -22.91 -16.14
CA ALA A 639 29.34 -22.10 -16.78
C ALA A 639 28.84 -20.68 -17.09
N GLN A 640 27.59 -20.57 -17.53
CA GLN A 640 26.91 -19.31 -17.81
C GLN A 640 26.64 -18.52 -16.52
N THR A 641 26.28 -19.19 -15.42
CA THR A 641 26.13 -18.56 -14.10
C THR A 641 27.44 -17.88 -13.69
N ARG A 642 28.57 -18.60 -13.78
CA ARG A 642 29.89 -18.01 -13.48
C ARG A 642 30.24 -16.87 -14.41
N ALA A 643 30.05 -17.06 -15.71
CA ALA A 643 30.33 -16.04 -16.72
C ALA A 643 29.56 -14.74 -16.48
N LEU A 644 28.29 -14.82 -16.08
CA LEU A 644 27.47 -13.64 -15.77
C LEU A 644 27.95 -12.90 -14.52
N ILE A 645 28.34 -13.64 -13.48
CA ILE A 645 28.86 -13.07 -12.23
C ILE A 645 30.25 -12.45 -12.44
N ASP A 646 31.13 -13.12 -13.17
CA ASP A 646 32.44 -12.59 -13.55
C ASP A 646 32.31 -11.34 -14.43
N TRP A 647 31.37 -11.34 -15.38
CA TRP A 647 31.09 -10.17 -16.21
C TRP A 647 30.57 -8.98 -15.39
N LEU A 648 29.69 -9.22 -14.41
CA LEU A 648 29.19 -8.17 -13.52
C LEU A 648 30.33 -7.58 -12.65
N ARG A 649 31.24 -8.43 -12.18
CA ARG A 649 32.47 -8.00 -11.49
C ARG A 649 33.28 -7.04 -12.35
N ASP A 650 33.47 -7.39 -13.62
CA ASP A 650 34.25 -6.58 -14.54
C ASP A 650 33.58 -5.23 -14.80
N LEU A 651 32.25 -5.17 -14.91
CA LEU A 651 31.51 -3.91 -15.04
C LEU A 651 31.66 -3.02 -13.81
N HIS A 652 31.58 -3.59 -12.61
CA HIS A 652 31.78 -2.85 -11.37
C HIS A 652 33.21 -2.30 -11.27
N ALA A 653 34.21 -3.12 -11.59
CA ALA A 653 35.62 -2.70 -11.60
C ALA A 653 35.89 -1.54 -12.60
N GLN A 654 35.07 -1.42 -13.65
CA GLN A 654 35.13 -0.34 -14.64
C GLN A 654 34.28 0.88 -14.27
N GLY A 655 33.55 0.86 -13.15
CA GLY A 655 32.67 1.94 -12.73
C GLY A 655 31.39 2.07 -13.58
N LEU A 656 31.03 1.06 -14.38
CA LEU A 656 29.80 1.06 -15.17
C LEU A 656 28.56 0.67 -14.35
N VAL A 657 28.77 -0.03 -13.23
CA VAL A 657 27.72 -0.48 -12.31
C VAL A 657 28.22 -0.24 -10.88
N ASP A 658 27.41 0.40 -10.04
CA ASP A 658 27.74 0.60 -8.62
C ASP A 658 27.44 -0.66 -7.79
N ALA A 659 27.93 -0.68 -6.54
CA ALA A 659 27.74 -1.81 -5.63
C ALA A 659 26.25 -2.14 -5.40
N LYS A 660 25.40 -1.10 -5.28
CA LYS A 660 23.95 -1.25 -5.04
C LYS A 660 23.23 -1.90 -6.22
N THR A 661 23.58 -1.49 -7.44
CA THR A 661 23.00 -2.04 -8.68
C THR A 661 23.52 -3.45 -8.93
N ALA A 662 24.81 -3.71 -8.69
CA ALA A 662 25.36 -5.06 -8.76
C ALA A 662 24.65 -6.01 -7.78
N GLY A 663 24.38 -5.55 -6.55
CA GLY A 663 23.57 -6.27 -5.58
C GLY A 663 22.16 -6.58 -6.09
N ARG A 664 21.46 -5.59 -6.66
CA ARG A 664 20.11 -5.75 -7.25
C ARG A 664 20.07 -6.68 -8.46
N ILE A 665 21.14 -6.73 -9.28
CA ILE A 665 21.23 -7.67 -10.41
C ILE A 665 21.41 -9.11 -9.91
N LEU A 666 22.16 -9.31 -8.83
CA LEU A 666 22.37 -10.63 -8.24
C LEU A 666 21.16 -11.11 -7.43
N LEU A 667 20.52 -10.23 -6.66
CA LEU A 667 19.32 -10.49 -5.86
C LEU A 667 18.14 -9.65 -6.39
N PRO A 668 17.48 -10.08 -7.47
CA PRO A 668 16.39 -9.30 -8.08
C PRO A 668 15.09 -9.38 -7.28
N ASP A 669 14.50 -8.23 -6.96
CA ASP A 669 13.25 -8.11 -6.15
C ASP A 669 12.00 -8.71 -6.82
N THR A 670 12.02 -8.94 -8.14
CA THR A 670 10.85 -9.38 -8.89
C THR A 670 10.67 -10.89 -8.82
N ALA A 671 9.73 -11.36 -8.00
CA ALA A 671 9.24 -12.73 -8.05
C ALA A 671 8.44 -12.97 -9.35
N ALA A 672 8.76 -14.03 -10.08
CA ALA A 672 8.10 -14.34 -11.35
C ALA A 672 7.43 -15.72 -11.34
N ALA A 673 6.42 -15.83 -12.20
CA ALA A 673 5.43 -16.91 -12.26
C ALA A 673 6.06 -18.32 -12.30
N GLU A 674 5.52 -19.20 -11.46
CA GLU A 674 5.81 -20.63 -11.50
C GLU A 674 5.35 -21.22 -12.83
N ARG A 675 6.28 -21.81 -13.58
CA ARG A 675 5.96 -22.81 -14.61
C ARG A 675 6.94 -23.96 -14.50
N GLU A 676 6.45 -25.19 -14.54
CA GLU A 676 7.30 -26.37 -14.63
C GLU A 676 8.06 -26.37 -15.96
N HIS A 677 9.38 -26.50 -15.92
CA HIS A 677 10.18 -26.83 -17.11
C HIS A 677 10.44 -28.34 -17.07
N PRO A 678 9.76 -29.15 -17.91
CA PRO A 678 9.71 -30.60 -17.72
C PRO A 678 11.01 -31.37 -18.04
N ASN A 679 12.06 -30.71 -18.55
CA ASN A 679 13.15 -31.41 -19.24
C ASN A 679 14.58 -31.20 -18.69
N VAL A 680 14.75 -30.51 -17.55
CA VAL A 680 16.09 -30.34 -16.95
C VAL A 680 16.23 -31.29 -15.77
N SER A 681 17.26 -32.14 -15.79
CA SER A 681 17.55 -33.03 -14.66
C SER A 681 17.89 -32.21 -13.41
N LYS A 682 17.56 -32.73 -12.24
CA LYS A 682 17.74 -32.01 -10.96
C LYS A 682 19.20 -31.63 -10.72
N TRP A 683 20.16 -32.45 -11.17
CA TRP A 683 21.59 -32.33 -10.85
C TRP A 683 22.31 -31.13 -11.51
N PRO A 684 22.14 -30.81 -12.81
CA PRO A 684 22.63 -29.56 -13.40
C PRO A 684 22.09 -28.29 -12.75
N ILE A 685 20.78 -28.23 -12.46
CA ILE A 685 20.15 -27.10 -11.73
C ILE A 685 20.86 -26.89 -10.41
N ALA A 686 21.09 -28.01 -9.75
CA ALA A 686 21.75 -28.07 -8.50
C ALA A 686 23.21 -27.47 -8.61
N HIS A 687 24.05 -27.90 -9.54
CA HIS A 687 25.41 -27.35 -9.70
C HIS A 687 25.44 -25.86 -10.09
N ALA A 688 24.44 -25.40 -10.85
CA ALA A 688 24.28 -23.99 -11.17
C ALA A 688 23.88 -23.17 -9.94
N LEU A 689 23.00 -23.69 -9.07
CA LEU A 689 22.68 -23.10 -7.78
C LEU A 689 23.94 -22.93 -6.92
N LYS A 690 24.78 -23.96 -6.83
CA LYS A 690 26.03 -23.87 -6.08
C LYS A 690 26.94 -22.77 -6.61
N ALA A 691 27.11 -22.67 -7.94
CA ALA A 691 27.92 -21.61 -8.54
C ALA A 691 27.32 -20.20 -8.30
N TYR A 692 26.00 -20.09 -8.30
CA TYR A 692 25.30 -18.85 -7.99
C TYR A 692 25.52 -18.44 -6.54
N LEU A 693 25.33 -19.36 -5.60
CA LEU A 693 25.63 -19.15 -4.18
C LEU A 693 27.10 -18.73 -4.01
N ASP A 694 28.07 -19.52 -4.49
CA ASP A 694 29.51 -19.19 -4.42
C ASP A 694 29.82 -17.77 -4.94
N GLY A 695 29.12 -17.32 -5.99
CA GLY A 695 29.21 -15.96 -6.51
C GLY A 695 28.59 -14.88 -5.62
N LEU A 696 27.49 -15.15 -4.91
CA LEU A 696 26.95 -14.24 -3.88
C LEU A 696 27.93 -14.02 -2.73
N LEU A 697 28.67 -15.07 -2.30
CA LEU A 697 29.75 -14.91 -1.33
C LEU A 697 30.88 -14.04 -1.87
N ALA A 698 31.25 -14.22 -3.14
CA ALA A 698 32.25 -13.37 -3.76
C ALA A 698 31.80 -11.91 -3.85
N ALA A 699 30.52 -11.66 -4.15
CA ALA A 699 29.91 -10.34 -4.16
C ALA A 699 29.91 -9.67 -2.77
N GLN A 700 29.65 -10.44 -1.70
CA GLN A 700 29.76 -9.94 -0.34
C GLN A 700 31.20 -9.54 0.02
N ARG A 701 32.19 -10.37 -0.36
CA ARG A 701 33.61 -10.03 -0.15
C ARG A 701 34.06 -8.81 -0.96
N ALA A 702 33.43 -8.58 -2.11
CA ALA A 702 33.65 -7.40 -2.94
C ALA A 702 32.90 -6.15 -2.45
N GLY A 703 32.08 -6.27 -1.39
CA GLY A 703 31.32 -5.16 -0.82
C GLY A 703 30.04 -4.79 -1.58
N TRP A 704 29.57 -5.63 -2.49
CA TRP A 704 28.31 -5.39 -3.22
C TRP A 704 27.07 -5.81 -2.43
N LEU A 705 27.25 -6.77 -1.52
CA LEU A 705 26.22 -7.30 -0.64
C LEU A 705 26.74 -7.24 0.79
N THR A 706 25.86 -6.95 1.74
CA THR A 706 26.16 -7.07 3.16
C THR A 706 26.03 -8.52 3.63
N CYS A 707 26.57 -8.83 4.80
CA CYS A 707 26.33 -10.13 5.43
C CYS A 707 24.84 -10.36 5.70
N ASP A 708 24.10 -9.29 6.02
CA ASP A 708 22.67 -9.36 6.29
C ASP A 708 21.85 -9.59 5.01
N ASP A 709 22.29 -9.05 3.87
CA ASP A 709 21.69 -9.35 2.56
C ASP A 709 21.80 -10.84 2.24
N LEU A 710 22.97 -11.46 2.48
CA LEU A 710 23.16 -12.90 2.28
C LEU A 710 22.30 -13.72 3.23
N ARG A 711 22.26 -13.36 4.53
CA ARG A 711 21.46 -14.06 5.54
C ARG A 711 19.97 -13.97 5.23
N THR A 712 19.51 -12.82 4.78
CA THR A 712 18.12 -12.62 4.32
C THR A 712 17.87 -13.45 3.07
N ALA A 713 18.78 -13.43 2.09
CA ALA A 713 18.61 -14.15 0.85
C ALA A 713 18.48 -15.68 1.04
N VAL A 714 19.17 -16.28 2.01
CA VAL A 714 19.04 -17.72 2.29
C VAL A 714 17.98 -18.07 3.34
N GLY A 715 17.28 -17.07 3.92
CA GLY A 715 16.28 -17.30 4.98
C GLY A 715 16.89 -17.69 6.33
N LEU A 716 18.04 -17.12 6.69
CA LEU A 716 18.65 -17.19 8.03
C LEU A 716 18.30 -15.99 8.92
N ALA A 717 17.74 -14.92 8.35
CA ALA A 717 17.26 -13.75 9.09
C ALA A 717 15.72 -13.85 9.28
N PRO A 718 15.22 -14.02 10.52
CA PRO A 718 13.80 -13.91 10.79
C PRO A 718 13.30 -12.49 10.45
N PRO A 719 12.10 -12.32 9.88
CA PRO A 719 11.08 -13.32 9.53
C PRO A 719 11.06 -13.74 8.06
N SER A 720 12.11 -13.43 7.28
CA SER A 720 12.01 -13.50 5.82
C SER A 720 12.22 -14.92 5.30
N PRO A 721 11.32 -15.47 4.46
CA PRO A 721 11.61 -16.70 3.72
C PRO A 721 12.87 -16.49 2.85
N PRO A 722 13.55 -17.58 2.42
CA PRO A 722 14.63 -17.46 1.45
C PRO A 722 14.16 -16.63 0.25
N HIS A 723 15.07 -15.86 -0.33
CA HIS A 723 14.81 -15.12 -1.55
C HIS A 723 14.18 -16.05 -2.59
N TRP A 724 13.07 -15.61 -3.18
CA TRP A 724 12.19 -16.40 -4.05
C TRP A 724 12.97 -17.23 -5.09
N MET A 725 14.04 -16.67 -5.66
CA MET A 725 14.87 -17.35 -6.65
C MET A 725 15.63 -18.55 -6.07
N ILE A 726 16.15 -18.44 -4.85
CA ILE A 726 16.85 -19.53 -4.15
C ILE A 726 15.83 -20.61 -3.77
N GLU A 727 14.68 -20.22 -3.22
CA GLU A 727 13.59 -21.13 -2.89
C GLU A 727 13.12 -21.94 -4.11
N LEU A 728 12.81 -21.25 -5.21
CA LEU A 728 12.35 -21.86 -6.47
C LEU A 728 13.39 -22.80 -7.08
N VAL A 729 14.67 -22.39 -7.11
CA VAL A 729 15.75 -23.22 -7.67
C VAL A 729 16.03 -24.43 -6.78
N VAL A 730 15.97 -24.29 -5.45
CA VAL A 730 16.12 -25.40 -4.51
C VAL A 730 14.98 -26.41 -4.65
N GLY A 731 13.73 -25.94 -4.75
CA GLY A 731 12.58 -26.80 -5.02
C GLY A 731 12.76 -27.64 -6.29
N ARG A 732 13.30 -27.04 -7.36
CA ARG A 732 13.59 -27.74 -8.62
C ARG A 732 14.81 -28.67 -8.56
N ALA A 733 15.88 -28.25 -7.88
CA ALA A 733 17.08 -29.04 -7.67
C ALA A 733 16.83 -30.23 -6.73
N GLY A 734 15.76 -30.21 -5.93
CA GLY A 734 15.38 -31.27 -5.00
C GLY A 734 16.43 -31.47 -3.89
N ALA A 735 16.57 -32.71 -3.41
CA ALA A 735 17.47 -33.05 -2.29
C ALA A 735 18.94 -32.58 -2.49
N PRO A 736 19.57 -32.68 -3.67
CA PRO A 736 20.89 -32.10 -3.91
C PRO A 736 20.95 -30.58 -3.70
N GLY A 737 19.94 -29.84 -4.18
CA GLY A 737 19.87 -28.39 -4.00
C GLY A 737 19.69 -28.00 -2.54
N GLN A 738 18.80 -28.72 -1.83
CA GLN A 738 18.60 -28.51 -0.39
C GLN A 738 19.88 -28.74 0.40
N ARG A 739 20.66 -29.79 0.06
CA ARG A 739 21.94 -30.07 0.74
C ARG A 739 22.93 -28.92 0.64
N TRP A 740 23.16 -28.34 -0.55
CA TRP A 740 24.09 -27.20 -0.60
C TRP A 740 23.52 -25.95 0.04
N LEU A 741 22.20 -25.70 -0.05
CA LEU A 741 21.62 -24.59 0.71
C LEU A 741 21.87 -24.76 2.21
N ASP A 742 21.70 -25.97 2.74
CA ASP A 742 21.94 -26.28 4.15
C ASP A 742 23.43 -26.16 4.54
N GLU A 743 24.35 -26.60 3.68
CA GLU A 743 25.80 -26.39 3.85
C GLU A 743 26.13 -24.90 3.92
N TRP A 744 25.61 -24.13 2.97
CA TRP A 744 25.80 -22.68 2.92
C TRP A 744 25.20 -21.96 4.13
N LYS A 745 24.02 -22.40 4.58
CA LYS A 745 23.38 -21.89 5.79
C LYS A 745 24.25 -22.13 7.02
N LYS A 746 24.88 -23.30 7.14
CA LYS A 746 25.82 -23.61 8.22
C LYS A 746 27.04 -22.71 8.16
N ASP A 747 27.63 -22.52 6.97
CA ASP A 747 28.80 -21.67 6.77
C ASP A 747 28.51 -20.20 7.13
N LEU A 748 27.36 -19.67 6.70
CA LEU A 748 26.92 -18.31 7.04
C LEU A 748 26.55 -18.14 8.52
N ALA A 749 25.96 -19.16 9.14
CA ALA A 749 25.60 -19.16 10.57
C ALA A 749 26.83 -19.26 11.48
N SER A 750 27.90 -19.93 11.05
CA SER A 750 29.17 -19.97 11.78
C SER A 750 29.95 -18.64 11.80
N GLY A 751 29.47 -17.64 11.05
CA GLY A 751 30.14 -16.35 10.85
C GLY A 751 31.43 -16.48 10.04
N PRO A 752 31.95 -15.41 9.42
CA PRO A 752 33.32 -15.46 8.93
C PRO A 752 34.23 -15.75 10.14
N PRO A 753 35.24 -16.63 10.04
CA PRO A 753 36.20 -16.77 11.11
C PRO A 753 36.73 -15.38 11.43
N GLN A 754 36.51 -14.90 12.66
CA GLN A 754 37.17 -13.72 13.17
C GLN A 754 38.67 -14.02 13.15
N ARG A 755 39.34 -13.72 12.04
CA ARG A 755 40.75 -13.39 12.10
C ARG A 755 40.81 -12.08 12.85
N SER A 756 40.98 -12.20 14.17
CA SER A 756 41.44 -11.11 15.01
C SER A 756 42.55 -10.34 14.27
N PRO A 757 42.55 -9.00 14.27
CA PRO A 757 43.66 -8.21 13.71
C PRO A 757 44.99 -8.37 14.47
N ARG A 758 45.11 -9.34 15.38
CA ARG A 758 46.30 -9.65 16.17
C ARG A 758 47.10 -10.81 15.59
N ARG A 759 47.52 -10.70 14.31
CA ARG A 759 48.73 -11.34 13.74
C ARG A 759 48.88 -11.01 12.25
N ALA A 760 48.92 -9.72 11.92
CA ALA A 760 49.44 -9.24 10.63
C ALA A 760 50.48 -8.10 10.84
N ALA A 761 51.12 -8.06 12.01
CA ALA A 761 52.21 -7.13 12.33
C ALA A 761 53.53 -7.86 12.66
N ARG A 762 53.67 -9.14 12.30
CA ARG A 762 54.92 -9.91 12.39
C ARG A 762 55.02 -10.91 11.25
N ALA A 763 55.18 -10.39 10.03
CA ALA A 763 55.66 -11.17 8.89
C ALA A 763 56.46 -10.36 7.86
N ASP A 764 56.61 -9.03 8.02
CA ASP A 764 57.47 -8.20 7.14
C ASP A 764 58.57 -7.46 7.91
N VAL A 765 59.27 -8.18 8.80
CA VAL A 765 60.58 -7.76 9.33
C VAL A 765 61.53 -8.95 9.23
N ALA A 766 61.86 -9.35 8.00
CA ALA A 766 62.99 -10.23 7.69
C ALA A 766 63.27 -10.33 6.17
N ALA A 767 63.35 -9.22 5.43
CA ALA A 767 63.98 -9.21 4.10
C ALA A 767 64.26 -7.79 3.56
N SER A 768 65.11 -7.00 4.23
CA SER A 768 65.83 -5.91 3.55
C SER A 768 67.11 -5.55 4.30
N SER A 769 68.07 -6.46 4.28
CA SER A 769 69.44 -6.23 4.71
C SER A 769 70.25 -5.64 3.54
N GLY A 770 70.26 -4.32 3.40
CA GLY A 770 71.30 -3.46 2.79
C GLY A 770 71.96 -3.81 1.43
N PRO A 771 72.96 -3.03 0.97
CA PRO A 771 73.49 -1.82 1.57
C PRO A 771 73.41 -0.57 0.67
N ALA A 772 73.65 0.55 1.36
CA ALA A 772 73.87 1.88 0.83
C ALA A 772 75.09 1.98 -0.11
N ALA A 773 75.03 2.97 -1.01
CA ALA A 773 76.21 3.66 -1.51
C ALA A 773 75.90 5.16 -1.66
N ASP A 774 76.84 5.94 -1.17
CA ASP A 774 76.92 7.39 -1.00
C ASP A 774 76.74 8.22 -2.28
N SER A 775 76.28 9.47 -2.10
CA SER A 775 77.05 10.71 -2.38
C SER A 775 76.09 11.92 -2.39
N ARG A 776 76.05 12.72 -1.32
CA ARG A 776 76.78 14.00 -1.15
C ARG A 776 76.62 15.01 -2.30
N SER A 777 75.81 16.03 -1.99
CA SER A 777 76.24 17.43 -1.78
C SER A 777 75.92 18.49 -2.85
N HIS A 778 75.39 19.58 -2.29
CA HIS A 778 75.59 21.00 -2.61
C HIS A 778 74.83 21.71 -3.75
N ASN A 779 73.98 22.62 -3.26
CA ASN A 779 73.96 24.07 -3.52
C ASN A 779 73.18 24.65 -4.72
N ALA A 780 72.21 25.47 -4.30
CA ALA A 780 72.06 26.89 -4.64
C ALA A 780 71.29 27.31 -5.91
N VAL A 781 70.19 28.03 -5.63
CA VAL A 781 69.87 29.40 -6.09
C VAL A 781 70.10 29.74 -7.57
N SER A 782 69.01 30.06 -8.28
CA SER A 782 68.78 31.30 -9.07
C SER A 782 67.44 31.20 -9.82
N ARG A 783 66.44 32.02 -9.48
CA ARG A 783 66.06 33.29 -10.13
C ARG A 783 65.55 33.20 -11.59
N SER A 784 64.25 33.52 -11.72
CA SER A 784 63.59 34.32 -12.77
C SER A 784 63.82 33.97 -14.25
N ARG A 785 62.75 33.61 -14.94
CA ARG A 785 61.96 34.52 -15.78
C ARG A 785 60.55 33.99 -15.94
#